data_AF-G1QA75-F1
#
_entry.id   AF-G1QA75-F1
#
_cell.length_a   1.000
_cell.length_b   1.000
_cell.length_c   1.000
_cell.angle_alpha   90.00
_cell.angle_beta   90.00
_cell.angle_gamma   90.00
#
_symmetry.space_group_name_H-M   'P 1'
#
loop_
_entity.id
_entity.type
_entity.pdbx_description
1 polymer ?
#
loop_
_entity_poly.entity_id
_entity_poly.type
_entity_poly.pdbx_seq_one_letter_code
_entity_poly.pdbx_strand_id
1 'polypeptide(L)'
;TASSLPSLQKKLGIVLVLVLSFLPSLYCDLGSVYYSSYEIVIPKALTVEGRQDPGEEASYVISMQGQKQVIHLKVKTDYFIKNFPVFSYHNGILGQEMPFISHDCHYEGYIEGLPGSFVSVNTCSGLRGILIKEGKSYGIEPMDSSKRFEHVLYTMAHQAPVSCSVTSKDSPVESTSRQQGSRKPGGLQELSYLWSLTKYVEMFVVVNNQRFQMWGSDVNETVQRVMHIIALANSFTRGINTEVVLAGMEIWTEGDLIQVPVDLQVTLGNFNSWRQEKLLHRVKHDVAHMIVGQHPAQGMGQAFLNGACSSGFAAAVESFHHEDVLLFAALMVHELGHNLGIRHDHSACICKDKPLCLMQDNITKESGFSNCSSDDFYQFLQEHRGACLFNNPQRHKGRLRRDANCGNGVVDDGEQCDCGADCATNKCCDSTCMLKADAKCSPGPCCKDTCQFQEKGFKCRPASGECDLPEYCDGTSAKCPENVYMQDGTPCIGYYCVQGECKNPNLQCQEYFGTFSTSAEDNCYELVNKLGDRFGNCGLPTSANKEYVKCTTENMRCGKIICSGIRQMPIIKPYHTVIQIPSPENYCWSMNFYVDEDKDDEGNVKYGTTCSKGKICANASCTDDAVLKYDCDVEAMCDRKGVCNNLKHCHCKYGYAPPDCKTLGQGGSVDSGP
;
A
#
# COMPACT_ATOMS: atom_id res chain seq x y z
N THR A 1 36.42 57.23 71.05
CA THR A 1 36.57 57.55 69.61
C THR A 1 35.75 56.55 68.82
N ALA A 2 34.52 56.97 68.53
CA ALA A 2 33.58 56.27 67.66
C ALA A 2 33.87 56.58 66.18
N SER A 3 33.06 55.98 65.31
CA SER A 3 32.98 56.10 63.84
C SER A 3 33.91 55.12 63.10
N SER A 4 33.48 54.39 62.07
CA SER A 4 32.19 54.31 61.35
C SER A 4 32.38 53.28 60.25
N LEU A 5 31.55 52.25 60.11
CA LEU A 5 31.48 51.53 58.82
C LEU A 5 30.17 50.71 58.64
N PRO A 6 29.03 51.36 58.33
CA PRO A 6 27.96 50.69 57.60
C PRO A 6 27.57 51.52 56.37
N SER A 7 28.45 51.65 55.38
CA SER A 7 28.10 52.25 54.08
C SER A 7 28.68 51.53 52.86
N LEU A 8 29.60 50.57 53.05
CA LEU A 8 30.25 49.87 51.95
C LEU A 8 29.43 48.68 51.42
N GLN A 9 28.69 47.97 52.28
CA GLN A 9 27.85 46.83 51.85
C GLN A 9 26.61 47.23 51.06
N LYS A 10 26.02 48.42 51.33
CA LYS A 10 24.85 48.89 50.57
C LYS A 10 25.21 49.42 49.18
N LYS A 11 26.41 49.98 48.99
CA LYS A 11 26.87 50.45 47.67
C LYS A 11 27.28 49.29 46.76
N LEU A 12 27.85 48.22 47.31
CA LEU A 12 28.24 47.05 46.51
C LEU A 12 27.02 46.28 46.00
N GLY A 13 25.96 46.16 46.80
CA GLY A 13 24.70 45.52 46.39
C GLY A 13 23.95 46.30 45.29
N ILE A 14 23.94 47.64 45.36
CA ILE A 14 23.25 48.47 44.36
C ILE A 14 24.01 48.50 43.03
N VAL A 15 25.35 48.48 43.05
CA VAL A 15 26.16 48.39 41.83
C VAL A 15 26.03 47.01 41.17
N LEU A 16 25.95 45.93 41.96
CA LEU A 16 25.74 44.59 41.39
C LEU A 16 24.36 44.44 40.72
N VAL A 17 23.31 45.01 41.32
CA VAL A 17 21.96 45.00 40.75
C VAL A 17 21.86 45.89 39.50
N LEU A 18 22.54 47.04 39.48
CA LEU A 18 22.58 47.92 38.30
C LEU A 18 23.38 47.32 37.14
N VAL A 19 24.50 46.63 37.41
CA VAL A 19 25.27 45.91 36.38
C VAL A 19 24.50 44.72 35.83
N LEU A 20 23.69 44.03 36.65
CA LEU A 20 22.80 42.97 36.20
C LEU A 20 21.62 43.48 35.36
N SER A 21 21.16 44.73 35.57
CA SER A 21 20.09 45.34 34.76
C SER A 21 20.55 46.01 33.45
N PHE A 22 21.87 46.19 33.26
CA PHE A 22 22.47 46.72 32.01
C PHE A 22 23.23 45.68 31.21
N LEU A 23 23.28 44.42 31.67
CA LEU A 23 23.58 43.31 30.79
C LEU A 23 22.42 43.22 29.78
N PRO A 24 22.68 43.29 28.46
CA PRO A 24 21.64 43.02 27.49
C PRO A 24 21.05 41.67 27.87
N SER A 25 19.74 41.64 28.10
CA SER A 25 18.98 40.44 28.30
C SER A 25 19.26 39.52 27.11
N LEU A 26 20.20 38.60 27.31
CA LEU A 26 20.36 37.38 26.54
C LEU A 26 19.17 36.49 26.90
N TYR A 27 17.96 36.95 26.57
CA TYR A 27 17.01 36.06 25.94
C TYR A 27 17.61 35.79 24.56
N CYS A 28 18.59 34.90 24.52
CA CYS A 28 18.70 34.04 23.36
C CYS A 28 17.36 33.32 23.33
N ASP A 29 16.49 33.75 22.43
CA ASP A 29 15.62 32.80 21.77
C ASP A 29 16.47 31.59 21.43
N LEU A 30 16.12 30.41 21.93
CA LEU A 30 16.90 29.19 21.73
C LEU A 30 16.66 28.66 20.30
N GLY A 31 16.74 29.56 19.32
CA GLY A 31 16.55 29.32 17.90
C GLY A 31 17.72 29.91 17.14
N SER A 32 18.88 29.26 17.16
CA SER A 32 19.93 29.52 16.17
C SER A 32 21.12 28.59 16.43
N VAL A 33 21.37 27.59 15.55
CA VAL A 33 22.65 27.34 14.85
C VAL A 33 22.41 26.31 13.71
N TYR A 34 21.82 26.68 12.56
CA TYR A 34 21.69 25.72 11.43
C TYR A 34 22.07 26.24 10.03
N TYR A 35 22.35 27.54 9.87
CA TYR A 35 22.56 28.13 8.54
C TYR A 35 24.01 28.61 8.35
N SER A 36 24.69 28.17 7.29
CA SER A 36 26.01 28.70 6.93
C SER A 36 25.92 30.12 6.34
N SER A 37 24.77 30.46 5.77
CA SER A 37 24.38 31.81 5.32
C SER A 37 22.89 31.82 5.00
N TYR A 38 22.22 32.96 5.18
CA TYR A 38 20.82 33.16 4.77
C TYR A 38 20.66 34.50 4.05
N GLU A 39 19.68 34.57 3.15
CA GLU A 39 19.23 35.77 2.46
C GLU A 39 17.70 35.85 2.51
N ILE A 40 17.16 37.06 2.66
CA ILE A 40 15.72 37.28 2.60
C ILE A 40 15.34 37.56 1.15
N VAL A 41 14.43 36.75 0.62
CA VAL A 41 14.00 36.81 -0.78
C VAL A 41 12.49 37.07 -0.85
N ILE A 42 12.04 37.67 -1.94
CA ILE A 42 10.61 37.84 -2.24
C ILE A 42 10.37 37.16 -3.59
N PRO A 43 9.89 35.90 -3.59
CA PRO A 43 9.56 35.18 -4.81
C PRO A 43 8.45 35.90 -5.57
N LYS A 44 8.67 36.13 -6.87
CA LYS A 44 7.67 36.77 -7.73
C LYS A 44 7.13 35.76 -8.73
N ALA A 45 5.84 35.44 -8.62
CA ALA A 45 5.17 34.59 -9.60
C ALA A 45 5.18 35.27 -10.99
N LEU A 46 5.53 34.51 -12.02
CA LEU A 46 5.46 34.91 -13.41
C LEU A 46 4.11 34.42 -13.98
N THR A 47 3.22 35.35 -14.28
CA THR A 47 1.98 35.07 -15.00
C THR A 47 2.24 35.16 -16.50
N VAL A 48 1.96 34.09 -17.24
CA VAL A 48 2.04 34.09 -18.71
C VAL A 48 0.74 34.69 -19.25
N GLU A 49 0.80 35.88 -19.88
CA GLU A 49 -0.36 36.46 -20.57
C GLU A 49 -0.84 35.49 -21.67
N GLY A 50 -2.06 34.95 -21.51
CA GLY A 50 -2.75 34.16 -22.54
C GLY A 50 -2.98 32.67 -22.24
N ARG A 51 -2.58 32.13 -21.08
CA ARG A 51 -3.02 30.79 -20.62
C ARG A 51 -4.11 30.92 -19.56
N GLN A 52 -5.25 30.27 -19.82
CA GLN A 52 -6.46 30.33 -19.00
C GLN A 52 -6.58 29.15 -18.03
N ASP A 53 -5.45 28.51 -17.67
CA ASP A 53 -5.44 27.36 -16.77
C ASP A 53 -4.43 27.57 -15.62
N PRO A 54 -4.89 27.80 -14.38
CA PRO A 54 -4.01 28.03 -13.22
C PRO A 54 -3.43 26.76 -12.58
N GLY A 55 -3.72 25.56 -13.09
CA GLY A 55 -3.55 24.32 -12.30
C GLY A 55 -2.18 23.62 -12.38
N GLU A 56 -1.58 23.46 -13.57
CA GLU A 56 -0.52 22.44 -13.75
C GLU A 56 0.92 22.96 -13.70
N GLU A 57 1.17 24.21 -14.09
CA GLU A 57 2.52 24.78 -14.20
C GLU A 57 2.59 26.15 -13.53
N ALA A 58 3.64 26.37 -12.74
CA ALA A 58 3.94 27.64 -12.09
C ALA A 58 5.37 28.08 -12.41
N SER A 59 5.65 29.37 -12.32
CA SER A 59 7.02 29.88 -12.46
C SER A 59 7.25 31.04 -11.50
N TYR A 60 8.42 31.06 -10.86
CA TYR A 60 8.79 32.13 -9.93
C TYR A 60 10.16 32.70 -10.27
N VAL A 61 10.33 34.00 -10.06
CA VAL A 61 11.65 34.64 -10.03
C VAL A 61 12.09 34.78 -8.60
N ILE A 62 13.26 34.24 -8.27
CA ILE A 62 13.89 34.32 -6.96
C ILE A 62 15.27 34.94 -7.12
N SER A 63 15.61 35.94 -6.32
CA SER A 63 16.98 36.44 -6.25
C SER A 63 17.82 35.51 -5.37
N MET A 64 18.78 34.81 -5.98
CA MET A 64 19.72 33.94 -5.26
C MET A 64 21.14 34.49 -5.44
N GLN A 65 21.85 34.77 -4.34
CA GLN A 65 23.24 35.28 -4.38
C GLN A 65 23.42 36.53 -5.26
N GLY A 66 22.42 37.43 -5.26
CA GLY A 66 22.43 38.66 -6.07
C GLY A 66 22.09 38.46 -7.56
N GLN A 67 21.79 37.25 -8.01
CA GLN A 67 21.33 36.97 -9.38
C GLN A 67 19.86 36.54 -9.39
N LYS A 68 19.08 37.03 -10.35
CA LYS A 68 17.70 36.57 -10.55
C LYS A 68 17.72 35.20 -11.23
N GLN A 69 17.10 34.24 -10.59
CA GLN A 69 16.90 32.89 -11.10
C GLN A 69 15.41 32.69 -11.39
N VAL A 70 15.10 32.09 -12.53
CA VAL A 70 13.74 31.68 -12.88
C VAL A 70 13.60 30.21 -12.53
N ILE A 71 12.62 29.85 -11.71
CA ILE A 71 12.27 28.46 -11.44
C ILE A 71 10.99 28.11 -12.18
N HIS A 72 11.02 27.00 -12.90
CA HIS A 72 9.84 26.40 -13.53
C HIS A 72 9.39 25.24 -12.66
N LEU A 73 8.08 25.18 -12.41
CA LEU A 73 7.45 24.27 -11.48
C LEU A 73 6.29 23.57 -12.18
N LYS A 74 6.16 22.28 -11.96
CA LYS A 74 5.03 21.45 -12.40
C LYS A 74 4.43 20.74 -11.19
N VAL A 75 3.11 20.78 -11.08
CA VAL A 75 2.38 20.06 -10.02
C VAL A 75 2.72 18.57 -10.08
N LYS A 76 2.88 17.97 -8.90
CA LYS A 76 3.03 16.53 -8.71
C LYS A 76 1.87 16.00 -7.87
N THR A 77 0.83 15.52 -8.56
CA THR A 77 -0.35 14.89 -7.94
C THR A 77 -0.13 13.46 -7.51
N ASP A 78 0.93 12.81 -7.98
CA ASP A 78 1.04 11.34 -7.98
C ASP A 78 1.68 10.76 -6.71
N TYR A 79 2.23 11.62 -5.85
CA TYR A 79 2.97 11.22 -4.62
C TYR A 79 2.07 10.78 -3.47
N PHE A 80 0.79 11.11 -3.54
CA PHE A 80 -0.15 10.91 -2.45
C PHE A 80 -1.39 10.20 -2.99
N ILE A 81 -1.88 9.20 -2.26
CA ILE A 81 -3.22 8.68 -2.49
C ILE A 81 -4.20 9.80 -2.13
N LYS A 82 -5.23 10.02 -2.96
CA LYS A 82 -6.31 10.95 -2.62
C LYS A 82 -6.96 10.46 -1.32
N ASN A 83 -6.86 11.25 -0.25
CA ASN A 83 -7.38 10.97 1.09
C ASN A 83 -6.77 9.72 1.75
N PHE A 84 -5.52 9.80 2.24
CA PHE A 84 -4.93 8.74 3.06
C PHE A 84 -5.34 8.88 4.55
N PRO A 85 -5.50 7.78 5.30
CA PRO A 85 -5.90 7.83 6.70
C PRO A 85 -4.76 8.32 7.59
N VAL A 86 -5.08 9.26 8.48
CA VAL A 86 -4.21 9.74 9.57
C VAL A 86 -4.82 9.29 10.89
N PHE A 87 -4.04 8.54 11.67
CA PHE A 87 -4.44 8.05 12.98
C PHE A 87 -3.78 8.88 14.08
N SER A 88 -4.57 9.35 15.05
CA SER A 88 -4.12 10.13 16.20
C SER A 88 -4.82 9.66 17.47
N TYR A 89 -4.30 10.01 18.65
CA TYR A 89 -4.89 9.59 19.93
C TYR A 89 -5.45 10.79 20.69
N HIS A 90 -6.67 10.61 21.22
CA HIS A 90 -7.35 11.57 22.09
C HIS A 90 -7.98 10.83 23.28
N ASN A 91 -7.51 11.10 24.48
CA ASN A 91 -7.85 10.42 25.73
C ASN A 91 -7.72 8.89 25.66
N GLY A 92 -6.66 8.39 25.03
CA GLY A 92 -6.38 6.97 24.83
C GLY A 92 -7.23 6.30 23.75
N ILE A 93 -8.12 7.03 23.09
CA ILE A 93 -8.95 6.54 21.98
C ILE A 93 -8.24 6.87 20.67
N LEU A 94 -8.12 5.86 19.80
CA LEU A 94 -7.61 6.03 18.45
C LEU A 94 -8.67 6.72 17.58
N GLY A 95 -8.39 7.96 17.21
CA GLY A 95 -9.09 8.70 16.17
C GLY A 95 -8.50 8.38 14.79
N GLN A 96 -9.36 8.40 13.78
CA GLN A 96 -8.96 8.34 12.38
C GLN A 96 -9.54 9.57 11.69
N GLU A 97 -8.68 10.34 11.05
CA GLU A 97 -9.04 11.50 10.24
C GLU A 97 -8.55 11.27 8.80
N MET A 98 -9.23 11.87 7.84
CA MET A 98 -8.76 11.96 6.45
C MET A 98 -8.58 13.45 6.13
N PRO A 99 -7.45 14.05 6.53
CA PRO A 99 -7.24 15.48 6.33
C PRO A 99 -7.29 15.80 4.84
N PHE A 100 -8.08 16.83 4.49
CA PHE A 100 -8.09 17.36 3.14
C PHE A 100 -6.72 17.97 2.85
N ILE A 101 -5.95 17.27 2.02
CA ILE A 101 -4.63 17.70 1.61
C ILE A 101 -4.78 18.27 0.21
N SER A 102 -4.41 19.54 0.04
CA SER A 102 -4.36 20.15 -1.29
C SER A 102 -3.25 19.48 -2.11
N HIS A 103 -3.66 18.66 -3.08
CA HIS A 103 -2.76 17.98 -4.00
C HIS A 103 -2.17 18.93 -5.07
N ASP A 104 -2.71 20.16 -5.15
CA ASP A 104 -2.38 21.12 -6.20
C ASP A 104 -1.26 22.09 -5.79
N CYS A 105 -0.65 21.88 -4.61
CA CYS A 105 0.35 22.79 -4.07
C CYS A 105 1.76 22.22 -3.96
N HIS A 106 1.96 20.93 -4.26
CA HIS A 106 3.27 20.30 -4.34
C HIS A 106 3.82 20.37 -5.76
N TYR A 107 4.95 21.03 -5.91
CA TYR A 107 5.59 21.28 -7.19
C TYR A 107 7.01 20.75 -7.22
N GLU A 108 7.39 20.27 -8.40
CA GLU A 108 8.78 20.04 -8.73
C GLU A 108 9.17 20.75 -10.01
N GLY A 109 10.46 21.02 -10.16
CA GLY A 109 11.00 21.39 -11.45
C GLY A 109 12.46 21.77 -11.38
N TYR A 110 12.83 22.81 -12.11
CA TYR A 110 14.22 23.14 -12.39
C TYR A 110 14.44 24.66 -12.47
N ILE A 111 15.71 25.05 -12.37
CA ILE A 111 16.16 26.44 -12.55
C ILE A 111 16.52 26.66 -14.02
N GLU A 112 15.94 27.68 -14.64
CA GLU A 112 16.16 28.02 -16.06
C GLU A 112 17.65 28.23 -16.35
N GLY A 113 18.14 27.61 -17.43
CA GLY A 113 19.54 27.74 -17.86
C GLY A 113 20.56 26.94 -17.05
N LEU A 114 20.15 26.16 -16.05
CA LEU A 114 21.05 25.36 -15.20
C LEU A 114 20.77 23.85 -15.31
N PRO A 115 21.51 23.12 -16.16
CA PRO A 115 21.41 21.66 -16.26
C PRO A 115 21.69 20.97 -14.92
N GLY A 116 20.88 19.99 -14.55
CA GLY A 116 21.02 19.25 -13.29
C GLY A 116 20.55 20.00 -12.04
N SER A 117 19.94 21.19 -12.20
CA SER A 117 19.23 21.85 -11.10
C SER A 117 17.92 21.12 -10.78
N PHE A 118 17.51 21.18 -9.51
CA PHE A 118 16.28 20.56 -9.03
C PHE A 118 15.60 21.46 -8.02
N VAL A 119 14.28 21.53 -8.09
CA VAL A 119 13.44 22.28 -7.16
C VAL A 119 12.31 21.37 -6.72
N SER A 120 12.06 21.27 -5.41
CA SER A 120 10.90 20.62 -4.82
C SER A 120 10.35 21.53 -3.74
N VAL A 121 9.14 22.04 -3.96
CA VAL A 121 8.53 23.06 -3.09
C VAL A 121 7.04 22.83 -2.91
N ASN A 122 6.55 23.06 -1.71
CA ASN A 122 5.14 23.25 -1.40
C ASN A 122 4.81 24.75 -1.50
N THR A 123 3.63 25.09 -2.03
CA THR A 123 3.14 26.47 -2.19
C THR A 123 1.89 26.78 -1.37
N CYS A 124 1.31 25.80 -0.65
CA CYS A 124 0.06 25.91 0.11
C CYS A 124 0.07 27.06 1.13
N SER A 125 1.21 27.25 1.80
CA SER A 125 1.40 28.31 2.80
C SER A 125 2.61 29.17 2.43
N GLY A 126 2.76 29.46 1.14
CA GLY A 126 3.98 30.06 0.57
C GLY A 126 5.02 29.01 0.18
N LEU A 127 6.09 29.44 -0.50
CA LEU A 127 7.16 28.55 -0.97
C LEU A 127 7.96 27.97 0.20
N ARG A 128 7.76 26.68 0.45
CA ARG A 128 8.53 25.90 1.42
C ARG A 128 9.15 24.69 0.73
N GLY A 129 10.46 24.52 0.82
CA GLY A 129 11.10 23.36 0.21
C GLY A 129 12.59 23.54 -0.05
N ILE A 130 13.09 22.85 -1.07
CA ILE A 130 14.52 22.72 -1.37
C ILE A 130 14.80 23.07 -2.82
N LEU A 131 15.90 23.82 -3.01
CA LEU A 131 16.48 24.13 -4.31
C LEU A 131 17.91 23.60 -4.37
N ILE A 132 18.25 22.89 -5.43
CA ILE A 132 19.60 22.39 -5.70
C ILE A 132 20.16 23.16 -6.89
N LYS A 133 21.23 23.91 -6.65
CA LYS A 133 21.94 24.72 -7.65
C LYS A 133 23.42 24.37 -7.61
N GLU A 134 23.98 23.88 -8.72
CA GLU A 134 25.41 23.56 -8.87
C GLU A 134 25.94 22.64 -7.74
N GLY A 135 25.15 21.65 -7.34
CA GLY A 135 25.50 20.70 -6.26
C GLY A 135 25.36 21.25 -4.83
N LYS A 136 24.94 22.52 -4.66
CA LYS A 136 24.62 23.10 -3.35
C LYS A 136 23.12 23.09 -3.10
N SER A 137 22.74 22.67 -1.89
CA SER A 137 21.35 22.60 -1.44
C SER A 137 20.97 23.84 -0.63
N TYR A 138 19.86 24.45 -0.99
CA TYR A 138 19.27 25.62 -0.34
C TYR A 138 17.88 25.26 0.16
N GLY A 139 17.58 25.64 1.41
CA GLY A 139 16.22 25.58 1.94
C GLY A 139 15.53 26.92 1.74
N ILE A 140 14.24 26.89 1.40
CA ILE A 140 13.38 28.08 1.35
C ILE A 140 12.20 27.87 2.30
N GLU A 141 11.90 28.85 3.14
CA GLU A 141 10.75 28.82 4.04
C GLU A 141 10.07 30.21 4.14
N PRO A 142 8.74 30.26 4.28
CA PRO A 142 8.01 31.51 4.49
C PRO A 142 8.35 32.12 5.86
N MET A 143 8.39 33.45 5.95
CA MET A 143 8.52 34.14 7.24
C MET A 143 7.13 34.36 7.86
N ASP A 144 6.81 33.65 8.95
CA ASP A 144 5.49 33.67 9.62
C ASP A 144 4.98 35.08 10.00
N SER A 145 5.88 36.06 10.13
CA SER A 145 5.56 37.44 10.52
C SER A 145 5.63 38.47 9.37
N SER A 146 5.86 38.05 8.12
CA SER A 146 6.05 38.97 6.99
C SER A 146 4.73 39.48 6.41
N LYS A 147 4.68 40.79 6.15
CA LYS A 147 3.58 41.46 5.42
C LYS A 147 3.78 41.52 3.90
N ARG A 148 4.92 41.04 3.39
CA ARG A 148 5.36 41.22 1.99
C ARG A 148 5.65 39.90 1.26
N PHE A 149 5.19 38.76 1.79
CA PHE A 149 5.54 37.42 1.29
C PHE A 149 7.05 37.23 1.20
N GLU A 150 7.77 37.59 2.26
CA GLU A 150 9.20 37.35 2.38
C GLU A 150 9.47 35.90 2.78
N HIS A 151 10.52 35.34 2.20
CA HIS A 151 11.01 33.99 2.46
C HIS A 151 12.46 34.06 2.92
N VAL A 152 12.83 33.17 3.84
CA VAL A 152 14.23 32.93 4.17
C VAL A 152 14.76 31.89 3.20
N LEU A 153 15.77 32.25 2.43
CA LEU A 153 16.54 31.32 1.61
C LEU A 153 17.89 31.11 2.30
N TYR A 154 18.19 29.88 2.69
CA TYR A 154 19.41 29.57 3.44
C TYR A 154 20.19 28.43 2.80
N THR A 155 21.51 28.51 2.92
CA THR A 155 22.38 27.38 2.57
C THR A 155 22.26 26.32 3.64
N MET A 156 21.91 25.10 3.26
CA MET A 156 21.91 23.98 4.19
C MET A 156 23.36 23.64 4.51
N ALA A 157 23.77 23.77 5.77
CA ALA A 157 25.13 23.47 6.21
C ALA A 157 25.54 22.04 5.81
N HIS A 158 26.82 21.80 5.55
CA HIS A 158 27.33 20.43 5.46
C HIS A 158 27.34 19.83 6.87
N GLN A 159 26.25 19.16 7.25
CA GLN A 159 26.24 18.33 8.44
C GLN A 159 27.10 17.08 8.22
N ALA A 160 27.58 16.49 9.32
CA ALA A 160 28.30 15.22 9.27
C ALA A 160 27.41 14.14 8.63
N PRO A 161 28.00 13.18 7.89
CA PRO A 161 27.24 12.06 7.34
C PRO A 161 26.43 11.35 8.43
N VAL A 162 25.22 10.91 8.09
CA VAL A 162 24.44 10.04 8.98
C VAL A 162 24.80 8.60 8.70
N SER A 163 24.96 7.78 9.75
CA SER A 163 25.35 6.38 9.58
C SER A 163 24.17 5.42 9.68
N CYS A 164 24.21 4.31 8.95
CA CYS A 164 23.26 3.20 9.10
C CYS A 164 23.83 2.14 10.05
N SER A 165 22.98 1.47 10.86
CA SER A 165 23.38 0.39 11.76
C SER A 165 23.14 -1.02 11.20
N VAL A 166 22.61 -1.14 9.97
CA VAL A 166 22.37 -2.43 9.34
C VAL A 166 23.70 -3.13 9.05
N THR A 167 23.96 -4.27 9.70
CA THR A 167 25.13 -5.09 9.35
C THR A 167 24.78 -6.11 8.29
N SER A 168 25.74 -6.46 7.43
CA SER A 168 25.58 -7.49 6.40
C SER A 168 25.28 -8.91 6.93
N LYS A 169 25.27 -9.11 8.26
CA LYS A 169 25.09 -10.42 8.92
C LYS A 169 23.84 -10.54 9.80
N ASP A 170 23.12 -9.46 10.09
CA ASP A 170 22.03 -9.46 11.09
C ASP A 170 20.62 -9.68 10.51
N SER A 171 20.48 -10.56 9.52
CA SER A 171 19.18 -11.08 9.09
C SER A 171 18.94 -12.48 9.65
N PRO A 172 17.74 -12.81 10.20
CA PRO A 172 17.37 -14.18 10.58
C PRO A 172 17.23 -15.15 9.38
N VAL A 173 17.46 -14.66 8.16
CA VAL A 173 17.49 -15.48 6.96
C VAL A 173 18.94 -15.91 6.74
N GLU A 174 19.24 -17.15 7.15
CA GLU A 174 20.53 -17.81 6.96
C GLU A 174 21.12 -17.49 5.58
N SER A 175 22.31 -16.89 5.63
CA SER A 175 23.18 -16.71 4.49
C SER A 175 23.66 -18.10 4.04
N THR A 176 22.94 -18.75 3.13
CA THR A 176 23.58 -19.82 2.34
C THR A 176 24.67 -19.17 1.51
N SER A 177 25.91 -19.38 1.94
CA SER A 177 27.14 -19.02 1.25
C SER A 177 27.11 -19.54 -0.19
N ARG A 178 26.74 -18.69 -1.14
CA ARG A 178 26.91 -19.00 -2.56
C ARG A 178 28.36 -18.76 -2.94
N GLN A 179 29.08 -19.85 -3.15
CA GLN A 179 30.30 -19.87 -3.95
C GLN A 179 30.04 -19.16 -5.29
N GLN A 180 31.00 -18.33 -5.70
CA GLN A 180 31.09 -17.70 -7.02
C GLN A 180 31.10 -18.77 -8.13
N GLY A 181 29.92 -19.21 -8.53
CA GLY A 181 29.70 -19.93 -9.78
C GLY A 181 29.27 -18.93 -10.83
N SER A 182 30.15 -18.65 -11.79
CA SER A 182 29.89 -17.84 -12.98
C SER A 182 28.67 -18.39 -13.73
N ARG A 183 27.48 -17.82 -13.46
CA ARG A 183 26.26 -18.09 -14.22
C ARG A 183 26.18 -17.06 -15.34
N LYS A 184 26.08 -17.55 -16.58
CA LYS A 184 25.88 -16.73 -17.78
C LYS A 184 24.69 -15.78 -17.58
N PRO A 185 24.76 -14.52 -18.02
CA PRO A 185 23.65 -13.59 -17.91
C PRO A 185 22.47 -14.11 -18.75
N GLY A 186 21.28 -14.13 -18.14
CA GLY A 186 20.02 -14.32 -18.85
C GLY A 186 19.86 -13.29 -19.96
N GLY A 187 19.08 -13.62 -20.99
CA GLY A 187 19.01 -12.85 -22.23
C GLY A 187 18.68 -11.36 -21.99
N LEU A 188 19.42 -10.48 -22.67
CA LEU A 188 19.31 -9.01 -22.68
C LEU A 188 17.88 -8.44 -22.87
N GLN A 189 16.92 -9.27 -23.27
CA GLN A 189 15.55 -8.87 -23.59
C GLN A 189 14.59 -8.95 -22.38
N GLU A 190 14.81 -9.87 -21.44
CA GLU A 190 14.06 -10.02 -20.19
C GLU A 190 14.48 -8.94 -19.16
N LEU A 191 15.77 -8.57 -19.20
CA LEU A 191 16.42 -7.49 -18.44
C LEU A 191 15.77 -6.11 -18.65
N SER A 192 15.17 -5.86 -19.81
CA SER A 192 14.64 -4.54 -20.18
C SER A 192 13.22 -4.28 -19.67
N TYR A 193 12.39 -5.32 -19.47
CA TYR A 193 10.96 -5.13 -19.21
C TYR A 193 10.68 -4.74 -17.75
N LEU A 194 11.18 -5.51 -16.78
CA LEU A 194 10.97 -5.23 -15.35
C LEU A 194 11.56 -3.88 -14.92
N TRP A 195 12.68 -3.48 -15.52
CA TRP A 195 13.30 -2.18 -15.23
C TRP A 195 12.52 -1.01 -15.84
N SER A 196 11.91 -1.20 -17.02
CA SER A 196 11.13 -0.16 -17.72
C SER A 196 9.82 0.24 -17.02
N LEU A 197 9.23 -0.67 -16.23
CA LEU A 197 8.03 -0.39 -15.46
C LEU A 197 8.38 0.45 -14.23
N THR A 198 7.59 1.49 -13.97
CA THR A 198 7.64 2.26 -12.73
C THR A 198 7.09 1.42 -11.58
N LYS A 199 7.79 1.43 -10.45
CA LYS A 199 7.38 0.73 -9.22
C LYS A 199 6.76 1.74 -8.27
N TYR A 200 5.74 1.34 -7.53
CA TYR A 200 5.07 2.13 -6.51
C TYR A 200 5.27 1.45 -5.16
N VAL A 201 5.84 2.15 -4.19
CA VAL A 201 6.00 1.68 -2.82
C VAL A 201 4.94 2.34 -1.95
N GLU A 202 3.95 1.57 -1.54
CA GLU A 202 2.90 2.04 -0.64
C GLU A 202 3.41 2.05 0.81
N MET A 203 3.96 3.19 1.22
CA MET A 203 4.60 3.36 2.52
C MET A 203 3.59 3.82 3.58
N PHE A 204 3.60 3.17 4.74
CA PHE A 204 2.91 3.67 5.94
C PHE A 204 3.92 4.31 6.89
N VAL A 205 3.66 5.53 7.37
CA VAL A 205 4.58 6.24 8.26
C VAL A 205 4.03 6.32 9.68
N VAL A 206 4.85 5.97 10.68
CA VAL A 206 4.53 6.14 12.10
C VAL A 206 5.44 7.20 12.71
N VAL A 207 4.86 8.17 13.40
CA VAL A 207 5.61 9.23 14.09
C VAL A 207 5.51 9.01 15.59
N ASN A 208 6.67 8.79 16.24
CA ASN A 208 6.71 8.58 17.68
C ASN A 208 6.37 9.86 18.45
N ASN A 209 5.96 9.71 19.71
CA ASN A 209 5.50 10.81 20.55
C ASN A 209 6.55 11.91 20.73
N GLN A 210 7.82 11.51 20.94
CA GLN A 210 8.90 12.49 21.05
C GLN A 210 9.05 13.32 19.78
N ARG A 211 9.02 12.68 18.61
CA ARG A 211 9.13 13.39 17.33
C ARG A 211 7.94 14.35 17.11
N PHE A 212 6.74 13.90 17.46
CA PHE A 212 5.53 14.73 17.43
C PHE A 212 5.64 15.97 18.32
N GLN A 213 6.13 15.81 19.56
CA GLN A 213 6.36 16.92 20.48
C GLN A 213 7.38 17.93 19.93
N MET A 214 8.46 17.44 19.33
CA MET A 214 9.48 18.31 18.73
C MET A 214 8.96 19.06 17.49
N TRP A 215 7.88 18.61 16.86
CA TRP A 215 7.15 19.34 15.81
C TRP A 215 6.00 20.21 16.34
N GLY A 216 6.04 20.55 17.63
CA GLY A 216 5.09 21.48 18.25
C GLY A 216 3.77 20.83 18.67
N SER A 217 3.68 19.49 18.66
CA SER A 217 2.48 18.74 19.06
C SER A 217 1.23 19.07 18.23
N ASP A 218 1.42 19.39 16.95
CA ASP A 218 0.34 19.67 16.00
C ASP A 218 0.26 18.56 14.95
N VAL A 219 -0.92 17.94 14.83
CA VAL A 219 -1.18 16.82 13.92
C VAL A 219 -1.04 17.26 12.47
N ASN A 220 -1.58 18.42 12.10
CA ASN A 220 -1.57 18.91 10.74
C ASN A 220 -0.16 19.34 10.29
N GLU A 221 0.60 20.02 11.16
CA GLU A 221 2.01 20.34 10.89
C GLU A 221 2.84 19.06 10.74
N THR A 222 2.60 18.05 11.59
CA THR A 222 3.26 16.73 11.49
C THR A 222 2.97 16.05 10.16
N VAL A 223 1.70 16.03 9.73
CA VAL A 223 1.30 15.47 8.44
C VAL A 223 2.00 16.18 7.28
N GLN A 224 2.00 17.52 7.28
CA GLN A 224 2.64 18.32 6.23
C GLN A 224 4.16 18.09 6.17
N ARG A 225 4.83 17.94 7.32
CA ARG A 225 6.27 17.65 7.38
C ARG A 225 6.60 16.28 6.82
N VAL A 226 5.85 15.24 7.19
CA VAL A 226 6.05 13.89 6.64
C VAL A 226 5.79 13.88 5.14
N MET A 227 4.73 14.53 4.67
CA MET A 227 4.47 14.67 3.24
C MET A 227 5.63 15.31 2.48
N HIS A 228 6.22 16.37 3.04
CA HIS A 228 7.40 17.00 2.45
C HIS A 228 8.61 16.05 2.42
N ILE A 229 8.83 15.26 3.48
CA ILE A 229 9.88 14.23 3.51
C ILE A 229 9.66 13.20 2.40
N ILE A 230 8.43 12.70 2.20
CA ILE A 230 8.11 11.72 1.16
C ILE A 230 8.32 12.31 -0.25
N ALA A 231 7.93 13.57 -0.47
CA ALA A 231 8.18 14.25 -1.74
C ALA A 231 9.70 14.37 -2.04
N LEU A 232 10.52 14.63 -1.01
CA LEU A 232 11.98 14.64 -1.15
C LEU A 232 12.54 13.23 -1.36
N ALA A 233 12.03 12.22 -0.66
CA ALA A 233 12.41 10.83 -0.84
C ALA A 233 12.21 10.37 -2.30
N ASN A 234 11.10 10.79 -2.93
CA ASN A 234 10.82 10.53 -4.34
C ASN A 234 11.87 11.09 -5.31
N SER A 235 12.57 12.15 -4.94
CA SER A 235 13.67 12.67 -5.75
C SER A 235 14.86 11.71 -5.82
N PHE A 236 15.09 10.90 -4.77
CA PHE A 236 16.16 9.90 -4.72
C PHE A 236 15.72 8.57 -5.37
N THR A 237 14.50 8.10 -5.10
CA THR A 237 14.01 6.79 -5.61
C THR A 237 13.81 6.74 -7.12
N ARG A 238 13.73 7.90 -7.79
CA ARG A 238 13.79 8.00 -9.26
C ARG A 238 15.03 7.36 -9.86
N GLY A 239 16.14 7.32 -9.13
CA GLY A 239 17.37 6.65 -9.57
C GLY A 239 17.18 5.16 -9.88
N ILE A 240 16.14 4.54 -9.33
CA ILE A 240 15.79 3.12 -9.53
C ILE A 240 14.39 2.92 -10.15
N ASN A 241 13.82 3.96 -10.76
CA ASN A 241 12.47 3.97 -11.37
C ASN A 241 11.35 3.56 -10.39
N THR A 242 11.42 4.08 -9.17
CA THR A 242 10.47 3.80 -8.08
C THR A 242 9.88 5.09 -7.51
N GLU A 243 8.59 5.08 -7.21
CA GLU A 243 7.84 6.14 -6.57
C GLU A 243 7.28 5.65 -5.23
N VAL A 244 7.62 6.35 -4.15
CA VAL A 244 7.02 6.19 -2.82
C VAL A 244 5.70 6.94 -2.79
N VAL A 245 4.65 6.23 -2.38
CA VAL A 245 3.31 6.75 -2.22
C VAL A 245 2.89 6.54 -0.78
N LEU A 246 2.46 7.62 -0.11
CA LEU A 246 2.03 7.54 1.29
C LEU A 246 0.65 6.87 1.37
N ALA A 247 0.60 5.67 1.95
CA ALA A 247 -0.60 4.85 2.10
C ALA A 247 -1.41 5.16 3.37
N GLY A 248 -0.77 5.74 4.38
CA GLY A 248 -1.37 6.13 5.65
C GLY A 248 -0.32 6.63 6.63
N MET A 249 -0.79 7.25 7.73
CA MET A 249 0.07 7.78 8.78
C MET A 249 -0.52 7.51 10.16
N GLU A 250 0.30 7.18 11.15
CA GLU A 250 -0.13 7.11 12.55
C GLU A 250 0.81 7.95 13.44
N ILE A 251 0.22 8.83 14.22
CA ILE A 251 0.93 9.78 15.09
C ILE A 251 0.61 9.40 16.53
N TRP A 252 1.63 9.04 17.29
CA TRP A 252 1.49 8.69 18.70
C TRP A 252 1.43 9.96 19.56
N THR A 253 0.28 10.63 19.56
CA THR A 253 0.09 11.98 20.15
C THR A 253 0.19 12.03 21.67
N GLU A 254 -0.12 10.93 22.37
CA GLU A 254 -0.19 10.89 23.84
C GLU A 254 0.95 10.12 24.51
N GLY A 255 1.63 9.25 23.77
CA GLY A 255 2.72 8.43 24.25
C GLY A 255 3.02 7.30 23.27
N ASP A 256 4.23 6.74 23.36
CA ASP A 256 4.63 5.65 22.47
C ASP A 256 3.88 4.35 22.81
N LEU A 257 3.38 3.64 21.79
CA LEU A 257 2.64 2.38 21.96
C LEU A 257 3.56 1.17 22.12
N ILE A 258 4.86 1.37 21.90
CA ILE A 258 5.92 0.38 22.09
C ILE A 258 7.05 1.01 22.89
N GLN A 259 8.00 0.20 23.35
CA GLN A 259 9.26 0.72 23.87
C GLN A 259 10.17 1.13 22.72
N VAL A 260 10.65 2.38 22.77
CA VAL A 260 11.55 2.99 21.77
C VAL A 260 12.92 3.29 22.40
N PRO A 261 13.76 2.28 22.71
CA PRO A 261 15.08 2.50 23.28
C PRO A 261 16.04 3.18 22.29
N VAL A 262 17.11 3.80 22.78
CA VAL A 262 18.16 4.43 21.96
C VAL A 262 18.86 3.48 20.98
N ASP A 263 18.72 2.18 21.20
CA ASP A 263 19.12 1.12 20.27
C ASP A 263 18.01 0.91 19.23
N LEU A 264 18.28 1.33 17.99
CA LEU A 264 17.32 1.23 16.89
C LEU A 264 17.07 -0.21 16.43
N GLN A 265 17.97 -1.16 16.70
CA GLN A 265 17.75 -2.57 16.38
C GLN A 265 16.64 -3.17 17.25
N VAL A 266 16.65 -2.85 18.55
CA VAL A 266 15.58 -3.24 19.48
C VAL A 266 14.28 -2.52 19.13
N THR A 267 14.36 -1.23 18.79
CA THR A 267 13.19 -0.46 18.36
C THR A 267 12.55 -1.04 17.10
N LEU A 268 13.35 -1.43 16.09
CA LEU A 268 12.86 -2.07 14.87
C LEU A 268 12.11 -3.38 15.17
N GLY A 269 12.65 -4.22 16.06
CA GLY A 269 11.98 -5.47 16.47
C GLY A 269 10.62 -5.22 17.13
N ASN A 270 10.56 -4.26 18.05
CA ASN A 270 9.32 -3.86 18.73
C ASN A 270 8.30 -3.26 17.74
N PHE A 271 8.76 -2.37 16.87
CA PHE A 271 7.92 -1.70 15.86
C PHE A 271 7.34 -2.69 14.87
N ASN A 272 8.16 -3.63 14.39
CA ASN A 272 7.70 -4.64 13.45
C ASN A 272 6.71 -5.64 14.07
N SER A 273 6.87 -5.95 15.36
CA SER A 273 5.89 -6.77 16.10
C SER A 273 4.55 -6.03 16.21
N TRP A 274 4.56 -4.75 16.60
CA TRP A 274 3.36 -3.91 16.64
C TRP A 274 2.72 -3.75 15.25
N ARG A 275 3.52 -3.58 14.19
CA ARG A 275 3.06 -3.51 12.81
C ARG A 275 2.26 -4.76 12.45
N GLN A 276 2.80 -5.94 12.74
CA GLN A 276 2.16 -7.22 12.45
C GLN A 276 0.84 -7.40 13.22
N GLU A 277 0.83 -7.08 14.52
CA GLU A 277 -0.32 -7.32 15.39
C GLU A 277 -1.43 -6.26 15.27
N LYS A 278 -1.10 -5.03 14.90
CA LYS A 278 -2.02 -3.89 14.95
C LYS A 278 -2.19 -3.24 13.59
N LEU A 279 -1.09 -2.84 12.95
CA LEU A 279 -1.14 -2.01 11.76
C LEU A 279 -1.65 -2.75 10.52
N LEU A 280 -1.21 -3.99 10.29
CA LEU A 280 -1.62 -4.80 9.13
C LEU A 280 -3.14 -5.00 9.06
N HIS A 281 -3.82 -5.04 10.21
CA HIS A 281 -5.29 -5.15 10.26
C HIS A 281 -6.01 -3.82 10.00
N ARG A 282 -5.30 -2.69 10.06
CA ARG A 282 -5.87 -1.34 9.84
C ARG A 282 -5.73 -0.92 8.38
N VAL A 283 -4.50 -0.95 7.86
CA VAL A 283 -4.17 -0.43 6.53
C VAL A 283 -3.19 -1.35 5.83
N LYS A 284 -3.50 -1.77 4.61
CA LYS A 284 -2.57 -2.52 3.75
C LYS A 284 -1.49 -1.57 3.24
N HIS A 285 -0.23 -2.01 3.33
CA HIS A 285 0.95 -1.24 2.94
C HIS A 285 2.10 -2.19 2.60
N ASP A 286 3.01 -1.73 1.75
CA ASP A 286 4.15 -2.51 1.25
C ASP A 286 5.32 -2.50 2.23
N VAL A 287 5.50 -1.38 2.93
CA VAL A 287 6.51 -1.12 3.97
C VAL A 287 5.97 -0.15 5.02
N ALA A 288 6.42 -0.27 6.26
CA ALA A 288 6.16 0.73 7.30
C ALA A 288 7.46 1.31 7.85
N HIS A 289 7.52 2.64 7.95
CA HIS A 289 8.69 3.36 8.45
C HIS A 289 8.31 4.14 9.71
N MET A 290 9.14 4.07 10.75
CA MET A 290 8.93 4.78 12.00
C MET A 290 9.94 5.90 12.18
N ILE A 291 9.44 7.14 12.28
CA ILE A 291 10.25 8.32 12.55
C ILE A 291 10.33 8.55 14.06
N VAL A 292 11.55 8.52 14.60
CA VAL A 292 11.81 8.74 16.03
C VAL A 292 12.57 10.03 16.28
N GLY A 293 12.24 10.74 17.36
CA GLY A 293 12.86 12.04 17.69
C GLY A 293 14.17 11.94 18.49
N GLN A 294 14.46 10.79 19.08
CA GLN A 294 15.62 10.61 19.96
C GLN A 294 16.94 10.50 19.20
N HIS A 295 18.03 10.93 19.83
CA HIS A 295 19.38 10.66 19.35
C HIS A 295 19.77 9.20 19.68
N PRO A 296 20.09 8.37 18.67
CA PRO A 296 20.33 6.94 18.87
C PRO A 296 21.74 6.67 19.39
N ALA A 297 21.95 5.49 19.97
CA ALA A 297 23.25 5.08 20.51
C ALA A 297 24.26 4.72 19.42
N GLN A 298 23.80 4.08 18.34
CA GLN A 298 24.60 3.69 17.17
C GLN A 298 23.73 3.73 15.93
N GLY A 299 24.21 4.43 14.89
CA GLY A 299 23.52 4.63 13.62
C GLY A 299 22.16 5.34 13.75
N MET A 300 21.76 6.03 12.70
CA MET A 300 20.54 6.81 12.64
C MET A 300 19.38 6.08 11.96
N GLY A 301 19.65 4.96 11.30
CA GLY A 301 18.63 4.14 10.64
C GLY A 301 18.87 2.66 10.84
N GLN A 302 17.77 1.91 10.84
CA GLN A 302 17.77 0.45 10.86
C GLN A 302 16.57 -0.09 10.08
N ALA A 303 16.82 -1.05 9.18
CA ALA A 303 15.78 -1.72 8.41
C ALA A 303 16.04 -3.22 8.25
N PHE A 304 14.99 -3.96 7.93
CA PHE A 304 15.12 -5.35 7.50
C PHE A 304 15.46 -5.43 6.01
N LEU A 305 16.51 -6.21 5.69
CA LEU A 305 16.91 -6.47 4.31
C LEU A 305 15.89 -7.39 3.61
N ASN A 306 15.44 -7.01 2.41
CA ASN A 306 14.40 -7.69 1.64
C ASN A 306 13.02 -7.72 2.33
N GLY A 307 12.74 -6.72 3.16
CA GLY A 307 11.48 -6.63 3.90
C GLY A 307 10.27 -6.28 3.05
N ALA A 308 10.42 -5.50 1.96
CA ALA A 308 9.29 -4.98 1.19
C ALA A 308 8.38 -6.11 0.66
N CYS A 309 7.07 -5.85 0.64
CA CYS A 309 6.01 -6.82 0.32
C CYS A 309 5.83 -7.98 1.31
N SER A 310 6.65 -8.09 2.36
CA SER A 310 6.51 -9.13 3.37
C SER A 310 5.50 -8.75 4.46
N SER A 311 4.64 -9.68 4.85
CA SER A 311 3.85 -9.56 6.07
C SER A 311 4.74 -9.53 7.32
N GLY A 312 5.88 -10.23 7.30
CA GLY A 312 6.74 -10.43 8.46
C GLY A 312 7.77 -9.34 8.71
N PHE A 313 8.46 -8.81 7.69
CA PHE A 313 9.67 -8.00 7.89
C PHE A 313 9.68 -6.65 7.13
N ALA A 314 8.56 -6.15 6.65
CA ALA A 314 8.52 -4.89 5.89
C ALA A 314 8.53 -3.64 6.78
N ALA A 315 9.59 -3.48 7.58
CA ALA A 315 9.71 -2.37 8.52
C ALA A 315 11.11 -1.74 8.52
N ALA A 316 11.13 -0.45 8.85
CA ALA A 316 12.32 0.36 9.10
C ALA A 316 12.07 1.40 10.21
N VAL A 317 13.14 1.85 10.86
CA VAL A 317 13.12 2.89 11.90
C VAL A 317 14.25 3.89 11.64
N GLU A 318 13.92 5.17 11.61
CA GLU A 318 14.87 6.26 11.39
C GLU A 318 14.77 7.34 12.47
N SER A 319 15.92 7.73 13.02
CA SER A 319 16.04 8.87 13.90
C SER A 319 16.11 10.17 13.12
N PHE A 320 15.19 11.07 13.42
CA PHE A 320 15.24 12.45 12.95
C PHE A 320 15.49 13.39 14.14
N HIS A 321 16.73 13.58 14.57
CA HIS A 321 17.08 14.50 15.67
C HIS A 321 17.81 15.77 15.20
N HIS A 322 18.33 15.78 13.97
CA HIS A 322 19.23 16.81 13.46
C HIS A 322 18.53 17.95 12.69
N GLU A 323 17.21 17.85 12.49
CA GLU A 323 16.33 18.81 11.77
C GLU A 323 16.73 19.12 10.31
N ASP A 324 17.68 18.38 9.72
CA ASP A 324 18.00 18.45 8.28
C ASP A 324 17.10 17.50 7.48
N VAL A 325 16.02 18.05 6.90
CA VAL A 325 14.99 17.28 6.19
C VAL A 325 15.55 16.55 4.96
N LEU A 326 16.54 17.12 4.26
CA LEU A 326 17.10 16.49 3.05
C LEU A 326 17.97 15.29 3.40
N LEU A 327 18.79 15.44 4.42
CA LEU A 327 19.62 14.36 4.94
C LEU A 327 18.75 13.23 5.52
N PHE A 328 17.65 13.59 6.19
CA PHE A 328 16.68 12.62 6.68
C PHE A 328 15.94 11.88 5.56
N ALA A 329 15.54 12.59 4.50
CA ALA A 329 14.94 11.95 3.32
C ALA A 329 15.91 10.96 2.65
N ALA A 330 17.20 11.31 2.55
CA ALA A 330 18.23 10.39 2.06
C ALA A 330 18.36 9.15 2.97
N LEU A 331 18.36 9.33 4.28
CA LEU A 331 18.39 8.23 5.27
C LEU A 331 17.17 7.31 5.12
N MET A 332 15.96 7.87 5.04
CA MET A 332 14.73 7.09 4.84
C MET A 332 14.80 6.27 3.54
N VAL A 333 15.34 6.84 2.47
CA VAL A 333 15.51 6.11 1.19
C VAL A 333 16.60 5.05 1.28
N HIS A 334 17.67 5.26 2.05
CA HIS A 334 18.67 4.25 2.34
C HIS A 334 18.05 3.04 3.06
N GLU A 335 17.27 3.28 4.12
CA GLU A 335 16.59 2.23 4.87
C GLU A 335 15.52 1.52 4.01
N LEU A 336 14.78 2.27 3.19
CA LEU A 336 13.89 1.71 2.18
C LEU A 336 14.67 0.84 1.18
N GLY A 337 15.88 1.24 0.80
CA GLY A 337 16.79 0.47 -0.03
C GLY A 337 17.04 -0.92 0.53
N HIS A 338 17.31 -1.05 1.83
CA HIS A 338 17.42 -2.35 2.49
C HIS A 338 16.11 -3.14 2.38
N ASN A 339 14.95 -2.52 2.65
CA ASN A 339 13.67 -3.21 2.47
C ASN A 339 13.48 -3.71 1.02
N LEU A 340 13.96 -2.96 0.02
CA LEU A 340 13.96 -3.32 -1.41
C LEU A 340 15.10 -4.28 -1.79
N GLY A 341 15.82 -4.84 -0.83
CA GLY A 341 16.85 -5.86 -1.03
C GLY A 341 18.23 -5.32 -1.44
N ILE A 342 18.41 -4.01 -1.39
CA ILE A 342 19.68 -3.35 -1.74
C ILE A 342 20.65 -3.43 -0.57
N ARG A 343 21.87 -3.88 -0.81
CA ARG A 343 22.93 -3.96 0.22
C ARG A 343 23.82 -2.73 0.18
N HIS A 344 24.70 -2.63 1.17
CA HIS A 344 25.69 -1.55 1.19
C HIS A 344 26.64 -1.60 0.00
N ASP A 345 26.91 -0.42 -0.56
CA ASP A 345 27.85 -0.25 -1.67
C ASP A 345 29.29 -0.52 -1.22
N HIS A 346 30.01 -1.34 -1.98
CA HIS A 346 31.44 -1.55 -1.79
C HIS A 346 32.27 -0.65 -2.72
N SER A 347 33.60 -0.68 -2.57
CA SER A 347 34.53 0.22 -3.28
C SER A 347 34.54 0.11 -4.82
N ALA A 348 33.89 -0.89 -5.40
CA ALA A 348 33.80 -1.04 -6.86
C ALA A 348 32.47 -0.54 -7.43
N CYS A 349 31.54 -0.08 -6.57
CA CYS A 349 30.26 0.48 -6.98
C CYS A 349 30.44 1.93 -7.44
N ILE A 350 29.74 2.31 -8.51
CA ILE A 350 29.87 3.58 -9.21
C ILE A 350 28.52 4.29 -9.24
N CYS A 351 28.45 5.48 -8.64
CA CYS A 351 27.32 6.40 -8.72
C CYS A 351 27.72 7.60 -9.61
N LYS A 352 27.45 7.50 -10.92
CA LYS A 352 28.04 8.36 -11.97
C LYS A 352 27.84 9.87 -11.78
N ASP A 353 26.69 10.27 -11.27
CA ASP A 353 26.29 11.69 -11.21
C ASP A 353 26.44 12.31 -9.82
N LYS A 354 26.95 11.56 -8.84
CA LYS A 354 27.00 11.95 -7.42
C LYS A 354 28.37 11.64 -6.82
N PRO A 355 28.88 12.49 -5.90
CA PRO A 355 30.19 12.28 -5.28
C PRO A 355 30.22 11.07 -4.32
N LEU A 356 29.07 10.70 -3.76
CA LEU A 356 28.92 9.61 -2.79
C LEU A 356 27.69 8.77 -3.16
N CYS A 357 27.76 7.48 -2.89
CA CYS A 357 26.67 6.56 -3.22
C CYS A 357 25.74 6.39 -2.02
N LEU A 358 24.43 6.36 -2.28
CA LEU A 358 23.40 6.40 -1.25
C LEU A 358 23.45 5.21 -0.30
N MET A 359 23.86 4.04 -0.79
CA MET A 359 23.94 2.81 -0.01
C MET A 359 25.30 2.62 0.68
N GLN A 360 26.13 3.65 0.83
CA GLN A 360 27.27 3.55 1.76
C GLN A 360 26.81 3.65 3.21
N ASP A 361 27.60 3.10 4.14
CA ASP A 361 27.34 3.18 5.58
C ASP A 361 27.16 4.63 6.07
N ASN A 362 27.84 5.58 5.41
CA ASN A 362 27.78 7.02 5.69
C ASN A 362 27.01 7.73 4.57
N ILE A 363 25.82 8.23 4.90
CA ILE A 363 24.85 8.82 3.98
C ILE A 363 25.00 10.33 3.96
N THR A 364 24.91 10.93 2.77
CA THR A 364 24.95 12.38 2.57
C THR A 364 23.80 12.86 1.68
N LYS A 365 23.50 14.15 1.76
CA LYS A 365 22.42 14.79 0.98
C LYS A 365 22.68 14.82 -0.52
N GLU A 366 23.95 14.75 -0.95
CA GLU A 366 24.35 14.70 -2.36
C GLU A 366 24.52 13.26 -2.86
N SER A 367 23.94 12.26 -2.20
CA SER A 367 24.11 10.86 -2.59
C SER A 367 23.07 10.39 -3.61
N GLY A 368 23.36 9.26 -4.28
CA GLY A 368 22.44 8.62 -5.22
C GLY A 368 22.74 7.13 -5.38
N PHE A 369 21.80 6.37 -5.92
CA PHE A 369 21.97 4.92 -6.12
C PHE A 369 23.13 4.61 -7.07
N SER A 370 23.87 3.55 -6.76
CA SER A 370 24.97 3.07 -7.58
C SER A 370 24.48 2.05 -8.63
N ASN A 371 25.39 1.64 -9.52
CA ASN A 371 25.15 0.49 -10.39
C ASN A 371 24.92 -0.80 -9.58
N CYS A 372 25.66 -1.03 -8.49
CA CYS A 372 25.45 -2.18 -7.61
C CYS A 372 24.07 -2.12 -6.95
N SER A 373 23.64 -0.95 -6.52
CA SER A 373 22.31 -0.78 -5.94
C SER A 373 21.20 -1.17 -6.93
N SER A 374 21.39 -0.81 -8.20
CA SER A 374 20.47 -1.16 -9.27
C SER A 374 20.47 -2.67 -9.54
N ASP A 375 21.65 -3.30 -9.51
CA ASP A 375 21.81 -4.75 -9.69
C ASP A 375 21.16 -5.55 -8.54
N ASP A 376 21.34 -5.12 -7.29
CA ASP A 376 20.72 -5.74 -6.11
C ASP A 376 19.19 -5.60 -6.15
N PHE A 377 18.67 -4.40 -6.43
CA PHE A 377 17.23 -4.19 -6.55
C PHE A 377 16.66 -5.00 -7.71
N TYR A 378 17.38 -5.07 -8.82
CA TYR A 378 17.01 -5.92 -9.95
C TYR A 378 16.96 -7.40 -9.54
N GLN A 379 17.95 -7.89 -8.78
CA GLN A 379 17.92 -9.24 -8.24
C GLN A 379 16.74 -9.47 -7.31
N PHE A 380 16.41 -8.50 -6.44
CA PHE A 380 15.23 -8.55 -5.58
C PHE A 380 13.93 -8.69 -6.40
N LEU A 381 13.81 -7.96 -7.51
CA LEU A 381 12.69 -8.06 -8.45
C LEU A 381 12.69 -9.36 -9.27
N GLN A 382 13.86 -9.90 -9.64
CA GLN A 382 13.99 -11.18 -10.33
C GLN A 382 13.69 -12.38 -9.43
N GLU A 383 14.03 -12.27 -8.15
CA GLU A 383 13.59 -13.20 -7.11
C GLU A 383 12.13 -12.95 -6.70
N HIS A 384 11.51 -11.96 -7.35
CA HIS A 384 10.12 -11.58 -7.29
C HIS A 384 9.58 -11.21 -5.90
N ARG A 385 10.48 -10.77 -5.03
CA ARG A 385 10.15 -10.29 -3.68
C ARG A 385 9.44 -8.93 -3.73
N GLY A 386 9.48 -8.22 -4.86
CA GLY A 386 8.86 -6.91 -5.07
C GLY A 386 7.50 -6.93 -5.78
N ALA A 387 6.73 -8.02 -5.67
CA ALA A 387 5.49 -8.18 -6.44
C ALA A 387 4.43 -7.10 -6.14
N CYS A 388 4.34 -6.64 -4.89
CA CYS A 388 3.43 -5.56 -4.47
C CYS A 388 3.80 -4.18 -5.05
N LEU A 389 4.97 -4.03 -5.66
CA LEU A 389 5.45 -2.74 -6.12
C LEU A 389 4.89 -2.34 -7.50
N PHE A 390 4.04 -3.16 -8.12
CA PHE A 390 3.55 -2.91 -9.48
C PHE A 390 2.07 -2.45 -9.52
N ASN A 391 1.39 -2.35 -8.38
CA ASN A 391 0.06 -1.73 -8.29
C ASN A 391 0.15 -0.21 -8.15
N ASN A 392 -0.27 0.51 -9.18
CA ASN A 392 -0.43 1.96 -9.10
C ASN A 392 -1.61 2.31 -8.15
N PRO A 393 -1.37 2.94 -6.99
CA PRO A 393 -2.38 3.18 -5.97
C PRO A 393 -3.49 4.14 -6.46
N GLN A 394 -3.16 5.06 -7.39
CA GLN A 394 -4.11 6.04 -7.92
C GLN A 394 -5.16 5.45 -8.87
N ARG A 395 -4.93 4.25 -9.41
CA ARG A 395 -5.91 3.52 -10.22
C ARG A 395 -6.82 2.61 -9.39
N HIS A 396 -6.45 2.34 -8.14
CA HIS A 396 -7.25 1.52 -7.23
C HIS A 396 -8.26 2.38 -6.46
N LYS A 397 -9.45 2.56 -7.06
CA LYS A 397 -10.67 3.09 -6.40
C LYS A 397 -11.16 2.26 -5.18
N GLY A 398 -10.39 1.27 -4.72
CA GLY A 398 -10.82 0.23 -3.79
C GLY A 398 -10.21 0.30 -2.38
N ARG A 399 -9.52 1.38 -2.00
CA ARG A 399 -8.83 1.48 -0.69
C ARG A 399 -9.50 2.39 0.33
N LEU A 400 -10.65 2.98 0.00
CA LEU A 400 -11.41 3.76 0.97
C LEU A 400 -12.33 2.83 1.75
N ARG A 401 -12.05 2.70 3.05
CA ARG A 401 -13.08 2.42 4.04
C ARG A 401 -13.97 3.67 4.03
N ARG A 402 -15.07 3.59 3.28
CA ARG A 402 -16.19 4.55 3.11
C ARG A 402 -16.08 5.82 3.96
N ASP A 403 -15.41 6.83 3.41
CA ASP A 403 -15.68 8.22 3.76
C ASP A 403 -16.92 8.64 2.99
N ALA A 404 -17.93 9.14 3.71
CA ALA A 404 -19.18 9.62 3.13
C ALA A 404 -18.95 10.79 2.19
N ASN A 405 -18.74 10.46 0.92
CA ASN A 405 -18.50 11.42 -0.14
C ASN A 405 -19.70 11.38 -1.07
N CYS A 406 -20.66 12.23 -0.74
CA CYS A 406 -21.86 12.38 -1.52
C CYS A 406 -21.54 12.61 -3.00
N GLY A 407 -22.00 11.68 -3.85
CA GLY A 407 -21.77 11.67 -5.28
C GLY A 407 -20.69 10.68 -5.73
N ASN A 408 -20.27 9.75 -4.86
CA ASN A 408 -19.35 8.66 -5.21
C ASN A 408 -20.08 7.39 -5.70
N GLY A 409 -21.42 7.37 -5.60
CA GLY A 409 -22.30 6.26 -6.00
C GLY A 409 -22.49 5.19 -4.94
N VAL A 410 -22.06 5.41 -3.70
CA VAL A 410 -22.13 4.47 -2.58
C VAL A 410 -22.74 5.19 -1.38
N VAL A 411 -23.85 4.67 -0.85
CA VAL A 411 -24.48 5.26 0.34
C VAL A 411 -23.62 4.98 1.56
N ASP A 412 -23.03 6.03 2.10
CA ASP A 412 -22.12 6.03 3.23
C ASP A 412 -22.78 6.53 4.53
N ASP A 413 -22.05 6.51 5.66
CA ASP A 413 -22.60 6.88 6.97
C ASP A 413 -22.99 8.37 7.02
N GLY A 414 -24.30 8.64 7.10
CA GLY A 414 -24.88 9.99 7.10
C GLY A 414 -25.70 10.33 5.86
N GLU A 415 -25.63 9.51 4.81
CA GLU A 415 -26.37 9.68 3.56
C GLU A 415 -27.64 8.81 3.54
N GLN A 416 -28.68 9.28 2.84
CA GLN A 416 -29.89 8.49 2.59
C GLN A 416 -29.89 7.86 1.19
N CYS A 417 -29.09 8.39 0.27
CA CYS A 417 -28.94 7.95 -1.10
C CYS A 417 -27.66 8.51 -1.71
N ASP A 418 -27.12 7.89 -2.76
CA ASP A 418 -26.01 8.46 -3.53
C ASP A 418 -26.24 8.13 -5.01
N CYS A 419 -26.27 9.17 -5.84
CA CYS A 419 -26.55 9.11 -7.27
C CYS A 419 -25.30 9.23 -8.16
N GLY A 420 -24.10 9.16 -7.57
CA GLY A 420 -22.86 9.46 -8.25
C GLY A 420 -22.76 10.95 -8.63
N ALA A 421 -21.93 11.26 -9.62
CA ALA A 421 -21.74 12.64 -10.07
C ALA A 421 -22.98 13.27 -10.75
N ASP A 422 -23.96 12.46 -11.19
CA ASP A 422 -25.12 12.89 -11.98
C ASP A 422 -26.41 13.09 -11.16
N CYS A 423 -26.28 13.55 -9.91
CA CYS A 423 -27.42 13.80 -9.01
C CYS A 423 -28.43 14.86 -9.51
N ALA A 424 -28.01 15.75 -10.42
CA ALA A 424 -28.89 16.77 -10.97
C ALA A 424 -30.08 16.20 -11.78
N THR A 425 -29.89 15.04 -12.42
CA THR A 425 -30.92 14.38 -13.23
C THR A 425 -31.65 13.25 -12.51
N ASN A 426 -31.19 12.90 -11.30
CA ASN A 426 -31.73 11.80 -10.52
C ASN A 426 -33.13 12.14 -9.97
N LYS A 427 -34.09 11.22 -10.10
CA LYS A 427 -35.48 11.45 -9.66
C LYS A 427 -35.68 11.25 -8.15
N CYS A 428 -34.82 10.47 -7.51
CA CYS A 428 -35.03 9.97 -6.15
C CYS A 428 -34.05 10.57 -5.13
N CYS A 429 -32.83 10.88 -5.58
CA CYS A 429 -31.76 11.41 -4.76
C CYS A 429 -31.39 12.82 -5.19
N ASP A 430 -31.06 13.69 -4.23
CA ASP A 430 -30.55 15.04 -4.51
C ASP A 430 -29.02 15.12 -4.42
N SER A 431 -28.45 16.28 -4.78
CA SER A 431 -27.00 16.54 -4.75
C SER A 431 -26.42 16.66 -3.34
N THR A 432 -27.25 16.54 -2.31
CA THR A 432 -26.84 16.48 -0.90
C THR A 432 -26.92 15.06 -0.33
N CYS A 433 -27.16 14.06 -1.20
CA CYS A 433 -27.27 12.65 -0.83
C CYS A 433 -28.40 12.36 0.15
N MET A 434 -29.46 13.16 -0.01
CA MET A 434 -30.72 13.03 0.69
C MET A 434 -31.83 12.62 -0.28
N LEU A 435 -32.78 11.83 0.21
CA LEU A 435 -33.93 11.44 -0.59
C LEU A 435 -34.84 12.64 -0.82
N LYS A 436 -35.32 12.78 -2.06
CA LYS A 436 -36.32 13.79 -2.41
C LYS A 436 -37.66 13.46 -1.71
N ALA A 437 -38.50 14.48 -1.47
CA ALA A 437 -39.64 14.41 -0.54
C ALA A 437 -40.60 13.20 -0.68
N ASP A 438 -40.80 12.67 -1.90
CA ASP A 438 -41.67 11.52 -2.16
C ASP A 438 -40.92 10.18 -2.36
N ALA A 439 -39.59 10.19 -2.28
CA ALA A 439 -38.74 9.03 -2.48
C ALA A 439 -38.58 8.22 -1.18
N LYS A 440 -38.84 6.90 -1.26
CA LYS A 440 -38.59 5.95 -0.17
C LYS A 440 -37.29 5.17 -0.34
N CYS A 441 -36.73 5.18 -1.54
CA CYS A 441 -35.50 4.46 -1.88
C CYS A 441 -34.60 5.26 -2.80
N SER A 442 -33.29 5.00 -2.65
CA SER A 442 -32.26 5.35 -3.63
C SER A 442 -32.33 4.41 -4.84
N PRO A 443 -31.90 4.82 -6.04
CA PRO A 443 -31.79 3.91 -7.18
C PRO A 443 -30.97 2.66 -6.83
N GLY A 444 -31.48 1.50 -7.22
CA GLY A 444 -30.88 0.21 -6.91
C GLY A 444 -31.75 -0.94 -7.41
N PRO A 445 -31.27 -2.19 -7.34
CA PRO A 445 -31.97 -3.36 -7.87
C PRO A 445 -33.39 -3.57 -7.32
N CYS A 446 -33.65 -3.08 -6.10
CA CYS A 446 -34.94 -3.16 -5.43
C CYS A 446 -35.68 -1.82 -5.31
N CYS A 447 -35.33 -0.81 -6.12
CA CYS A 447 -36.05 0.46 -6.19
C CYS A 447 -36.69 0.64 -7.58
N LYS A 448 -38.00 0.91 -7.61
CA LYS A 448 -38.73 1.25 -8.86
C LYS A 448 -38.28 2.63 -9.34
N ASP A 449 -38.42 2.90 -10.64
CA ASP A 449 -38.15 4.24 -11.23
C ASP A 449 -38.99 5.38 -10.64
N THR A 450 -40.08 5.03 -9.94
CA THR A 450 -40.94 5.93 -9.17
C THR A 450 -40.45 6.19 -7.74
N CYS A 451 -39.22 5.78 -7.41
CA CYS A 451 -38.59 5.97 -6.10
C CYS A 451 -39.32 5.26 -4.94
N GLN A 452 -40.04 4.18 -5.24
CA GLN A 452 -40.70 3.31 -4.26
C GLN A 452 -40.02 1.94 -4.26
N PHE A 453 -40.01 1.25 -3.11
CA PHE A 453 -39.47 -0.11 -3.03
C PHE A 453 -40.15 -1.04 -4.03
N GLN A 454 -39.38 -1.98 -4.57
CA GLN A 454 -39.91 -3.09 -5.34
C GLN A 454 -40.85 -3.93 -4.48
N GLU A 455 -41.74 -4.66 -5.13
CA GLU A 455 -42.59 -5.60 -4.41
C GLU A 455 -41.74 -6.72 -3.82
N LYS A 456 -42.16 -7.19 -2.63
CA LYS A 456 -41.60 -8.39 -2.02
C LYS A 456 -41.66 -9.54 -3.04
N GLY A 457 -40.57 -10.30 -3.16
CA GLY A 457 -40.43 -11.37 -4.15
C GLY A 457 -40.01 -10.92 -5.55
N PHE A 458 -39.69 -9.65 -5.77
CA PHE A 458 -39.10 -9.19 -7.03
C PHE A 458 -37.65 -9.69 -7.15
N LYS A 459 -37.32 -10.42 -8.21
CA LYS A 459 -35.96 -10.94 -8.43
C LYS A 459 -35.00 -9.83 -8.77
N CYS A 460 -34.11 -9.49 -7.85
CA CYS A 460 -33.14 -8.41 -8.02
C CYS A 460 -31.78 -8.88 -8.53
N ARG A 461 -31.40 -10.13 -8.25
CA ARG A 461 -30.20 -10.75 -8.84
C ARG A 461 -30.54 -12.14 -9.38
N PRO A 462 -30.22 -12.43 -10.66
CA PRO A 462 -30.32 -13.78 -11.19
C PRO A 462 -29.13 -14.62 -10.75
N ALA A 463 -29.33 -15.93 -10.63
CA ALA A 463 -28.24 -16.88 -10.43
C ALA A 463 -27.26 -16.85 -11.61
N SER A 464 -25.95 -16.80 -11.33
CA SER A 464 -24.88 -16.78 -12.32
C SER A 464 -24.46 -18.17 -12.80
N GLY A 465 -24.93 -19.24 -12.15
CA GLY A 465 -24.61 -20.63 -12.46
C GLY A 465 -25.50 -21.60 -11.71
N GLU A 466 -25.27 -22.90 -11.89
CA GLU A 466 -26.10 -23.96 -11.29
C GLU A 466 -25.97 -24.07 -9.76
N CYS A 467 -24.84 -23.63 -9.20
CA CYS A 467 -24.57 -23.65 -7.76
C CYS A 467 -24.87 -22.34 -7.05
N ASP A 468 -25.26 -21.31 -7.80
CA ASP A 468 -25.61 -19.99 -7.29
C ASP A 468 -27.14 -19.87 -7.18
N LEU A 469 -27.64 -19.08 -6.23
CA LEU A 469 -29.07 -18.91 -6.00
C LEU A 469 -29.51 -17.49 -6.34
N PRO A 470 -30.74 -17.27 -6.85
CA PRO A 470 -31.25 -15.92 -7.11
C PRO A 470 -31.70 -15.23 -5.82
N GLU A 471 -31.59 -13.90 -5.76
CA GLU A 471 -32.06 -13.08 -4.63
C GLU A 471 -33.29 -12.25 -4.99
N TYR A 472 -34.10 -12.01 -3.98
CA TYR A 472 -35.41 -11.39 -4.08
C TYR A 472 -35.52 -10.19 -3.14
N CYS A 473 -36.15 -9.12 -3.61
CA CYS A 473 -36.41 -7.96 -2.79
C CYS A 473 -37.32 -8.31 -1.61
N ASP A 474 -37.02 -7.75 -0.44
CA ASP A 474 -37.81 -7.91 0.79
C ASP A 474 -39.08 -7.02 0.81
N GLY A 475 -39.13 -6.02 -0.07
CA GLY A 475 -40.17 -5.00 -0.15
C GLY A 475 -39.97 -3.79 0.77
N THR A 476 -38.86 -3.75 1.50
CA THR A 476 -38.54 -2.73 2.51
C THR A 476 -37.17 -2.07 2.31
N SER A 477 -36.33 -2.60 1.42
CA SER A 477 -35.00 -2.11 1.11
C SER A 477 -34.82 -1.84 -0.39
N ALA A 478 -33.97 -0.87 -0.71
CA ALA A 478 -33.53 -0.57 -2.08
C ALA A 478 -32.41 -1.51 -2.56
N LYS A 479 -31.72 -2.12 -1.59
CA LYS A 479 -30.61 -3.06 -1.83
C LYS A 479 -31.18 -4.47 -2.03
N CYS A 480 -30.60 -5.19 -2.97
CA CYS A 480 -30.82 -6.63 -3.06
C CYS A 480 -30.19 -7.30 -1.83
N PRO A 481 -30.80 -8.34 -1.24
CA PRO A 481 -30.19 -9.11 -0.15
C PRO A 481 -28.80 -9.64 -0.50
N GLU A 482 -28.07 -10.04 0.54
CA GLU A 482 -26.74 -10.63 0.39
C GLU A 482 -26.79 -11.88 -0.50
N ASN A 483 -25.73 -12.06 -1.29
CA ASN A 483 -25.61 -13.21 -2.18
C ASN A 483 -25.54 -14.50 -1.37
N VAL A 484 -26.44 -15.44 -1.68
CA VAL A 484 -26.39 -16.81 -1.17
C VAL A 484 -26.25 -17.80 -2.29
N TYR A 485 -25.62 -18.93 -1.99
CA TYR A 485 -25.39 -20.00 -2.95
C TYR A 485 -25.74 -21.35 -2.35
N MET A 486 -25.83 -22.40 -3.16
CA MET A 486 -26.14 -23.75 -2.69
C MET A 486 -25.11 -24.22 -1.68
N GLN A 487 -25.54 -24.95 -0.65
CA GLN A 487 -24.63 -25.48 0.37
C GLN A 487 -23.50 -26.30 -0.27
N ASP A 488 -22.28 -26.11 0.25
CA ASP A 488 -21.11 -26.88 -0.18
C ASP A 488 -21.38 -28.39 -0.06
N GLY A 489 -21.08 -29.13 -1.13
CA GLY A 489 -21.39 -30.55 -1.28
C GLY A 489 -22.71 -30.85 -2.00
N THR A 490 -23.50 -29.82 -2.35
CA THR A 490 -24.66 -30.01 -3.23
C THR A 490 -24.21 -30.59 -4.58
N PRO A 491 -24.81 -31.68 -5.09
CA PRO A 491 -24.42 -32.24 -6.38
C PRO A 491 -24.73 -31.29 -7.55
N CYS A 492 -23.72 -31.04 -8.39
CA CYS A 492 -23.84 -30.43 -9.71
C CYS A 492 -23.38 -31.45 -10.77
N ILE A 493 -23.53 -31.19 -12.07
CA ILE A 493 -23.39 -32.22 -13.15
C ILE A 493 -22.10 -33.07 -13.01
N GLY A 494 -22.18 -34.22 -12.33
CA GLY A 494 -21.04 -35.11 -12.06
C GLY A 494 -20.01 -34.61 -11.03
N TYR A 495 -20.24 -33.48 -10.37
CA TYR A 495 -19.32 -32.82 -9.42
C TYR A 495 -20.10 -32.26 -8.21
N TYR A 496 -19.46 -31.42 -7.40
CA TYR A 496 -20.07 -30.74 -6.25
C TYR A 496 -19.97 -29.22 -6.36
N CYS A 497 -20.99 -28.55 -5.85
CA CYS A 497 -20.99 -27.14 -5.55
C CYS A 497 -20.07 -26.87 -4.36
N VAL A 498 -19.13 -25.93 -4.52
CA VAL A 498 -18.28 -25.43 -3.43
C VAL A 498 -18.07 -23.94 -3.64
N GLN A 499 -18.34 -23.12 -2.62
CA GLN A 499 -18.24 -21.66 -2.69
C GLN A 499 -19.04 -21.05 -3.86
N GLY A 500 -20.21 -21.62 -4.15
CA GLY A 500 -21.13 -21.14 -5.19
C GLY A 500 -20.74 -21.50 -6.63
N GLU A 501 -19.68 -22.27 -6.82
CA GLU A 501 -19.25 -22.76 -8.12
C GLU A 501 -19.32 -24.28 -8.20
N CYS A 502 -19.71 -24.82 -9.36
CA CYS A 502 -19.55 -26.24 -9.62
C CYS A 502 -18.07 -26.53 -9.89
N LYS A 503 -17.39 -27.28 -9.01
CA LYS A 503 -15.95 -27.55 -9.09
C LYS A 503 -15.63 -28.62 -10.14
N ASN A 504 -15.79 -28.22 -11.40
CA ASN A 504 -15.52 -29.01 -12.58
C ASN A 504 -14.13 -28.65 -13.15
N PRO A 505 -13.18 -29.60 -13.23
CA PRO A 505 -11.82 -29.33 -13.71
C PRO A 505 -11.77 -28.95 -15.20
N ASN A 506 -12.77 -29.34 -16.00
CA ASN A 506 -12.88 -28.88 -17.39
C ASN A 506 -13.20 -27.39 -17.45
N LEU A 507 -14.08 -26.89 -16.59
CA LEU A 507 -14.39 -25.46 -16.52
C LEU A 507 -13.17 -24.66 -16.09
N GLN A 508 -12.37 -25.19 -15.14
CA GLN A 508 -11.12 -24.56 -14.75
C GLN A 508 -10.14 -24.47 -15.94
N CYS A 509 -9.97 -25.54 -16.73
CA CYS A 509 -9.15 -25.46 -17.94
C CYS A 509 -9.68 -24.43 -18.94
N GLN A 510 -11.00 -24.39 -19.15
CA GLN A 510 -11.63 -23.45 -20.08
C GLN A 510 -11.48 -21.99 -19.67
N GLU A 511 -11.47 -21.71 -18.37
CA GLU A 511 -11.22 -20.39 -17.81
C GLU A 511 -9.85 -19.83 -18.21
N TYR A 512 -8.81 -20.69 -18.23
CA TYR A 512 -7.44 -20.27 -18.54
C TYR A 512 -7.04 -20.43 -20.00
N PHE A 513 -7.49 -21.51 -20.64
CA PHE A 513 -7.05 -21.90 -21.98
C PHE A 513 -8.12 -21.76 -23.06
N GLY A 514 -9.31 -21.31 -22.68
CA GLY A 514 -10.44 -21.08 -23.59
C GLY A 514 -11.34 -22.31 -23.78
N THR A 515 -12.48 -22.10 -24.43
CA THR A 515 -13.64 -23.00 -24.47
C THR A 515 -13.38 -24.42 -24.97
N PHE A 516 -12.32 -24.64 -25.76
CA PHE A 516 -12.01 -25.96 -26.33
C PHE A 516 -11.08 -26.81 -25.44
N SER A 517 -10.54 -26.22 -24.39
CA SER A 517 -9.68 -26.94 -23.46
C SER A 517 -10.50 -27.80 -22.50
N THR A 518 -9.88 -28.88 -22.02
CA THR A 518 -10.46 -29.81 -21.05
C THR A 518 -9.39 -30.23 -20.05
N SER A 519 -9.80 -30.74 -18.90
CA SER A 519 -8.89 -31.45 -18.00
C SER A 519 -8.25 -32.61 -18.75
N ALA A 520 -6.95 -32.78 -18.58
CA ALA A 520 -6.20 -33.85 -19.19
C ALA A 520 -6.57 -35.21 -18.57
N GLU A 521 -6.12 -36.28 -19.24
CA GLU A 521 -6.25 -37.65 -18.77
C GLU A 521 -5.26 -37.95 -17.63
N ASP A 522 -5.46 -39.07 -16.93
CA ASP A 522 -4.63 -39.48 -15.78
C ASP A 522 -3.15 -39.56 -16.13
N ASN A 523 -2.81 -39.99 -17.35
CA ASN A 523 -1.44 -40.07 -17.83
C ASN A 523 -0.69 -38.73 -17.74
N CYS A 524 -1.37 -37.61 -18.01
CA CYS A 524 -0.80 -36.28 -17.97
C CYS A 524 -0.60 -35.80 -16.52
N TYR A 525 -1.57 -36.06 -15.64
CA TYR A 525 -1.40 -35.76 -14.22
C TYR A 525 -0.25 -36.56 -13.61
N GLU A 526 -0.15 -37.87 -13.91
CA GLU A 526 0.95 -38.71 -13.46
C GLU A 526 2.31 -38.29 -14.02
N LEU A 527 2.36 -37.88 -15.29
CA LEU A 527 3.59 -37.42 -15.94
C LEU A 527 4.12 -36.14 -15.30
N VAL A 528 3.23 -35.19 -15.02
CA VAL A 528 3.61 -33.83 -14.62
C VAL A 528 3.72 -33.71 -13.10
N ASN A 529 2.67 -34.08 -12.35
CA ASN A 529 2.61 -33.85 -10.90
C ASN A 529 3.54 -34.76 -10.08
N LYS A 530 4.08 -35.82 -10.69
CA LYS A 530 5.10 -36.68 -10.09
C LYS A 530 6.50 -36.05 -10.08
N LEU A 531 6.74 -35.02 -10.89
CA LEU A 531 8.05 -34.39 -11.02
C LEU A 531 8.44 -33.64 -9.74
N GLY A 532 7.48 -32.99 -9.07
CA GLY A 532 7.75 -32.15 -7.91
C GLY A 532 8.56 -30.93 -8.31
N ASP A 533 8.06 -30.19 -9.30
CA ASP A 533 8.62 -28.91 -9.75
C ASP A 533 7.53 -27.84 -9.83
N ARG A 534 7.89 -26.62 -10.23
CA ARG A 534 6.97 -25.48 -10.32
C ARG A 534 5.74 -25.71 -11.23
N PHE A 535 5.83 -26.64 -12.18
CA PHE A 535 4.73 -26.95 -13.11
C PHE A 535 4.03 -28.27 -12.78
N GLY A 536 4.52 -29.05 -11.82
CA GLY A 536 3.89 -30.28 -11.39
C GLY A 536 4.25 -30.66 -9.97
N ASN A 537 3.35 -30.40 -9.03
CA ASN A 537 3.58 -30.62 -7.60
C ASN A 537 2.26 -30.67 -6.81
N CYS A 538 2.37 -31.12 -5.56
CA CYS A 538 1.31 -31.11 -4.55
C CYS A 538 1.62 -30.08 -3.45
N GLY A 539 1.99 -28.87 -3.86
CA GLY A 539 2.32 -27.75 -2.97
C GLY A 539 3.78 -27.75 -2.49
N LEU A 540 4.03 -26.94 -1.47
CA LEU A 540 5.32 -26.82 -0.78
C LEU A 540 5.19 -27.40 0.64
N PRO A 541 6.14 -28.25 1.11
CA PRO A 541 6.08 -28.86 2.42
C PRO A 541 6.57 -27.84 3.44
N THR A 542 5.66 -26.98 3.90
CA THR A 542 5.89 -25.90 4.89
C THR A 542 6.87 -24.81 4.42
N SER A 543 6.65 -23.57 4.89
CA SER A 543 7.41 -22.38 4.49
C SER A 543 8.92 -22.45 4.76
N ALA A 544 9.40 -23.49 5.47
CA ALA A 544 10.82 -23.72 5.76
C ALA A 544 11.58 -24.47 4.64
N ASN A 545 10.89 -25.28 3.81
CA ASN A 545 11.50 -26.02 2.71
C ASN A 545 10.92 -25.56 1.37
N LYS A 546 11.74 -24.89 0.54
CA LYS A 546 11.34 -24.37 -0.79
C LYS A 546 11.29 -25.44 -1.89
N GLU A 547 11.31 -26.72 -1.54
CA GLU A 547 11.25 -27.81 -2.52
C GLU A 547 9.80 -28.24 -2.75
N TYR A 548 9.38 -28.31 -4.02
CA TYR A 548 8.04 -28.75 -4.38
C TYR A 548 7.77 -30.21 -3.98
N VAL A 549 6.61 -30.45 -3.37
CA VAL A 549 6.18 -31.79 -2.99
C VAL A 549 5.79 -32.57 -4.23
N LYS A 550 6.40 -33.75 -4.43
CA LYS A 550 5.96 -34.71 -5.45
C LYS A 550 4.62 -35.29 -5.03
N CYS A 551 3.66 -35.31 -5.95
CA CYS A 551 2.37 -35.93 -5.67
C CYS A 551 2.50 -37.46 -5.54
N THR A 552 1.74 -38.02 -4.59
CA THR A 552 1.50 -39.47 -4.52
C THR A 552 0.48 -39.86 -5.59
N THR A 553 0.41 -41.15 -5.94
CA THR A 553 -0.55 -41.66 -6.95
C THR A 553 -2.00 -41.27 -6.62
N GLU A 554 -2.39 -41.29 -5.35
CA GLU A 554 -3.74 -40.92 -4.90
C GLU A 554 -4.01 -39.41 -5.02
N ASN A 555 -2.97 -38.57 -4.96
CA ASN A 555 -3.08 -37.11 -4.97
C ASN A 555 -2.76 -36.47 -6.32
N MET A 556 -2.47 -37.26 -7.37
CA MET A 556 -2.07 -36.75 -8.69
C MET A 556 -3.08 -35.75 -9.27
N ARG A 557 -4.37 -35.93 -9.01
CA ARG A 557 -5.46 -35.05 -9.46
C ARG A 557 -5.70 -33.81 -8.58
N CYS A 558 -4.93 -33.62 -7.51
CA CYS A 558 -5.07 -32.50 -6.58
C CYS A 558 -3.85 -31.58 -6.51
N GLY A 559 -2.82 -31.85 -7.31
CA GLY A 559 -1.66 -30.97 -7.47
C GLY A 559 -1.95 -29.81 -8.42
N LYS A 560 -1.08 -29.63 -9.43
CA LYS A 560 -1.33 -28.69 -10.53
C LYS A 560 -2.46 -29.17 -11.43
N ILE A 561 -3.28 -28.23 -11.92
CA ILE A 561 -4.28 -28.51 -12.96
C ILE A 561 -3.54 -28.76 -14.27
N ILE A 562 -3.84 -29.89 -14.92
CA ILE A 562 -3.25 -30.26 -16.20
C ILE A 562 -4.34 -30.28 -17.26
N CYS A 563 -4.13 -29.53 -18.34
CA CYS A 563 -5.13 -29.33 -19.39
C CYS A 563 -4.67 -29.93 -20.72
N SER A 564 -5.62 -30.23 -21.59
CA SER A 564 -5.43 -30.73 -22.95
C SER A 564 -6.41 -30.05 -23.92
N GLY A 565 -6.32 -30.37 -25.22
CA GLY A 565 -7.26 -29.85 -26.22
C GLY A 565 -7.03 -28.39 -26.65
N ILE A 566 -5.89 -27.80 -26.28
CA ILE A 566 -5.56 -26.40 -26.58
C ILE A 566 -5.15 -26.28 -28.06
N ARG A 567 -6.01 -25.65 -28.86
CA ARG A 567 -5.79 -25.44 -30.31
C ARG A 567 -5.07 -24.13 -30.61
N GLN A 568 -5.35 -23.09 -29.83
CA GLN A 568 -4.76 -21.77 -29.96
C GLN A 568 -4.45 -21.25 -28.56
N MET A 569 -3.24 -20.72 -28.38
CA MET A 569 -2.82 -20.17 -27.11
C MET A 569 -3.55 -18.83 -26.87
N PRO A 570 -4.27 -18.66 -25.75
CA PRO A 570 -4.83 -17.35 -25.40
C PRO A 570 -3.71 -16.38 -25.00
N ILE A 571 -4.06 -15.10 -24.89
CA ILE A 571 -3.15 -14.10 -24.33
C ILE A 571 -2.86 -14.52 -22.88
N ILE A 572 -1.59 -14.87 -22.63
CA ILE A 572 -1.16 -15.30 -21.30
C ILE A 572 -1.28 -14.09 -20.36
N LYS A 573 -2.08 -14.24 -19.31
CA LYS A 573 -2.24 -13.21 -18.27
C LYS A 573 -0.85 -12.88 -17.67
N PRO A 574 -0.61 -11.64 -17.22
CA PRO A 574 0.59 -11.32 -16.45
C PRO A 574 0.82 -12.32 -15.31
N TYR A 575 2.08 -12.59 -14.99
CA TYR A 575 2.49 -13.51 -13.92
C TYR A 575 2.19 -15.01 -14.15
N HIS A 576 1.63 -15.39 -15.30
CA HIS A 576 1.43 -16.80 -15.65
C HIS A 576 2.55 -17.29 -16.56
N THR A 577 3.13 -18.45 -16.25
CA THR A 577 4.00 -19.20 -17.18
C THR A 577 3.32 -20.49 -17.54
N VAL A 578 3.30 -20.83 -18.83
CA VAL A 578 2.70 -22.06 -19.33
C VAL A 578 3.78 -22.93 -19.98
N ILE A 579 3.70 -24.23 -19.74
CA ILE A 579 4.53 -25.22 -20.41
C ILE A 579 3.67 -26.22 -21.18
N GLN A 580 4.23 -26.73 -22.27
CA GLN A 580 3.67 -27.80 -23.08
C GLN A 580 4.59 -29.01 -22.97
N ILE A 581 4.02 -30.16 -22.60
CA ILE A 581 4.76 -31.42 -22.43
C ILE A 581 4.17 -32.44 -23.40
N PRO A 582 4.99 -33.08 -24.26
CA PRO A 582 4.52 -34.13 -25.15
C PRO A 582 4.12 -35.40 -24.38
N SER A 583 2.97 -35.98 -24.72
CA SER A 583 2.45 -37.27 -24.21
C SER A 583 2.07 -38.18 -25.39
N PRO A 584 2.00 -39.52 -25.23
CA PRO A 584 1.80 -40.46 -26.35
C PRO A 584 0.56 -40.21 -27.21
N GLU A 585 -0.51 -39.66 -26.63
CA GLU A 585 -1.78 -39.44 -27.34
C GLU A 585 -2.06 -37.95 -27.64
N ASN A 586 -1.46 -37.02 -26.89
CA ASN A 586 -1.66 -35.58 -27.05
C ASN A 586 -0.59 -34.75 -26.31
N TYR A 587 -0.76 -33.44 -26.19
CA TYR A 587 0.05 -32.56 -25.33
C TYR A 587 -0.61 -32.32 -23.97
N CYS A 588 0.16 -32.43 -22.91
CA CYS A 588 -0.21 -32.02 -21.56
C CYS A 588 0.24 -30.57 -21.36
N TRP A 589 -0.63 -29.74 -20.82
CA TRP A 589 -0.34 -28.34 -20.56
C TRP A 589 -0.47 -28.05 -19.08
N SER A 590 0.55 -27.41 -18.52
CA SER A 590 0.56 -26.97 -17.13
C SER A 590 0.91 -25.50 -17.06
N MET A 591 0.42 -24.85 -16.01
CA MET A 591 0.71 -23.45 -15.74
C MET A 591 1.25 -23.28 -14.32
N ASN A 592 2.03 -22.22 -14.17
CA ASN A 592 2.49 -21.74 -12.88
C ASN A 592 2.10 -20.27 -12.77
N PHE A 593 1.34 -19.93 -11.74
CA PHE A 593 1.10 -18.54 -11.38
C PHE A 593 2.21 -18.07 -10.43
N TYR A 594 2.80 -16.93 -10.75
CA TYR A 594 3.90 -16.35 -9.99
C TYR A 594 3.43 -15.07 -9.27
N VAL A 595 2.84 -15.21 -8.08
CA VAL A 595 2.57 -14.10 -7.14
C VAL A 595 2.86 -14.59 -5.72
N ASP A 596 3.30 -13.68 -4.84
CA ASP A 596 3.69 -13.96 -3.45
C ASP A 596 2.52 -14.49 -2.56
N GLU A 597 2.92 -15.06 -1.42
CA GLU A 597 2.27 -16.07 -0.55
C GLU A 597 0.80 -15.89 -0.08
N ASP A 598 0.09 -14.82 -0.46
CA ASP A 598 -1.31 -14.57 -0.05
C ASP A 598 -2.36 -14.89 -1.12
N LYS A 599 -1.94 -15.32 -2.33
CA LYS A 599 -2.85 -15.79 -3.37
C LYS A 599 -2.60 -17.26 -3.69
N ASP A 600 -3.69 -18.04 -3.63
CA ASP A 600 -3.66 -19.43 -4.08
C ASP A 600 -3.22 -19.48 -5.54
N ASP A 601 -2.27 -20.35 -5.88
CA ASP A 601 -1.75 -20.45 -7.24
C ASP A 601 -2.90 -20.88 -8.15
N GLU A 602 -3.31 -19.97 -9.03
CA GLU A 602 -4.43 -20.14 -9.97
C GLU A 602 -4.28 -21.39 -10.87
N GLY A 603 -3.06 -21.91 -11.02
CA GLY A 603 -2.72 -23.16 -11.69
C GLY A 603 -2.79 -24.43 -10.83
N ASN A 604 -3.19 -24.35 -9.56
CA ASN A 604 -3.50 -25.50 -8.73
C ASN A 604 -4.94 -25.97 -8.98
N VAL A 605 -5.20 -27.26 -8.76
CA VAL A 605 -6.58 -27.77 -8.77
C VAL A 605 -7.37 -27.09 -7.65
N LYS A 606 -8.47 -26.41 -7.99
CA LYS A 606 -9.28 -25.65 -7.02
C LYS A 606 -9.80 -26.56 -5.89
N TYR A 607 -9.86 -26.03 -4.67
CA TYR A 607 -10.48 -26.71 -3.52
C TYR A 607 -11.91 -27.18 -3.87
N GLY A 608 -12.25 -28.41 -3.47
CA GLY A 608 -13.56 -29.00 -3.74
C GLY A 608 -13.69 -29.74 -5.07
N THR A 609 -12.68 -29.66 -5.95
CA THR A 609 -12.69 -30.39 -7.24
C THR A 609 -12.69 -31.89 -7.01
N THR A 610 -13.58 -32.63 -7.68
CA THR A 610 -13.66 -34.09 -7.55
C THR A 610 -12.41 -34.76 -8.11
N CYS A 611 -11.69 -35.50 -7.27
CA CYS A 611 -10.49 -36.26 -7.64
C CYS A 611 -10.76 -37.75 -7.87
N SER A 612 -11.74 -38.31 -7.15
CA SER A 612 -12.26 -39.66 -7.38
C SER A 612 -13.72 -39.74 -6.91
N LYS A 613 -14.40 -40.85 -7.18
CA LYS A 613 -15.76 -41.07 -6.68
C LYS A 613 -15.79 -40.94 -5.15
N GLY A 614 -16.65 -40.05 -4.63
CA GLY A 614 -16.78 -39.78 -3.19
C GLY A 614 -15.60 -38.99 -2.57
N LYS A 615 -14.73 -38.38 -3.38
CA LYS A 615 -13.55 -37.64 -2.90
C LYS A 615 -13.34 -36.32 -3.63
N ILE A 616 -12.78 -35.35 -2.93
CA ILE A 616 -12.45 -34.02 -3.43
C ILE A 616 -11.01 -33.64 -3.11
N CYS A 617 -10.51 -32.62 -3.81
CA CYS A 617 -9.23 -32.01 -3.52
C CYS A 617 -9.31 -31.01 -2.37
N ALA A 618 -8.49 -31.24 -1.35
CA ALA A 618 -8.28 -30.32 -0.23
C ALA A 618 -6.80 -30.30 0.14
N ASN A 619 -6.19 -29.11 0.20
CA ASN A 619 -4.76 -28.92 0.53
C ASN A 619 -3.84 -29.86 -0.27
N ALA A 620 -4.00 -29.87 -1.59
CA ALA A 620 -3.28 -30.74 -2.52
C ALA A 620 -3.39 -32.26 -2.26
N SER A 621 -4.41 -32.69 -1.50
CA SER A 621 -4.68 -34.10 -1.18
C SER A 621 -6.08 -34.51 -1.63
N CYS A 622 -6.24 -35.75 -2.08
CA CYS A 622 -7.54 -36.33 -2.46
C CYS A 622 -8.21 -36.96 -1.24
N THR A 623 -9.12 -36.21 -0.62
CA THR A 623 -9.77 -36.57 0.65
C THR A 623 -11.25 -36.87 0.47
N ASP A 624 -11.85 -37.52 1.45
CA ASP A 624 -13.29 -37.85 1.46
C ASP A 624 -14.15 -36.57 1.38
N ASP A 625 -15.24 -36.61 0.62
CA ASP A 625 -16.13 -35.46 0.42
C ASP A 625 -16.94 -35.08 1.67
N ALA A 626 -16.96 -35.92 2.71
CA ALA A 626 -17.49 -35.59 4.03
C ALA A 626 -16.87 -34.32 4.66
N VAL A 627 -15.68 -33.90 4.21
CA VAL A 627 -15.05 -32.64 4.65
C VAL A 627 -15.90 -31.40 4.32
N LEU A 628 -16.73 -31.47 3.28
CA LEU A 628 -17.67 -30.39 2.92
C LEU A 628 -18.81 -30.22 3.92
N LYS A 629 -18.99 -31.18 4.85
CA LYS A 629 -20.01 -31.15 5.91
C LYS A 629 -21.42 -30.91 5.36
N TYR A 630 -21.73 -31.51 4.22
CA TYR A 630 -23.06 -31.48 3.66
C TYR A 630 -24.01 -32.29 4.55
N ASP A 631 -24.95 -31.59 5.18
CA ASP A 631 -25.92 -32.15 6.13
C ASP A 631 -27.37 -31.78 5.78
N CYS A 632 -27.59 -31.28 4.55
CA CYS A 632 -28.91 -30.91 4.08
C CYS A 632 -29.73 -32.14 3.65
N ASP A 633 -30.67 -32.53 4.50
CA ASP A 633 -31.77 -33.41 4.13
C ASP A 633 -32.89 -32.59 3.49
N VAL A 634 -32.85 -32.47 2.16
CA VAL A 634 -33.80 -31.65 1.39
C VAL A 634 -35.25 -32.10 1.57
N GLU A 635 -35.49 -33.37 1.89
CA GLU A 635 -36.84 -33.88 2.13
C GLU A 635 -37.36 -33.46 3.50
N ALA A 636 -36.59 -33.67 4.54
CA ALA A 636 -37.00 -33.33 5.90
C ALA A 636 -36.96 -31.81 6.16
N MET A 637 -35.98 -31.09 5.59
CA MET A 637 -35.74 -29.67 5.87
C MET A 637 -36.51 -28.75 4.93
N CYS A 638 -36.54 -29.05 3.62
CA CYS A 638 -37.05 -28.14 2.58
C CYS A 638 -38.24 -28.70 1.79
N ASP A 639 -38.92 -29.74 2.30
CA ASP A 639 -40.12 -30.37 1.73
C ASP A 639 -39.96 -30.77 0.25
N ARG A 640 -38.73 -31.11 -0.19
CA ARG A 640 -38.35 -31.36 -1.60
C ARG A 640 -38.67 -30.21 -2.58
N LYS A 641 -39.01 -29.04 -2.06
CA LYS A 641 -39.42 -27.84 -2.80
C LYS A 641 -38.40 -26.71 -2.73
N GLY A 642 -37.26 -26.95 -2.12
CA GLY A 642 -36.12 -26.04 -2.07
C GLY A 642 -34.80 -26.78 -2.09
N VAL A 643 -33.73 -26.04 -1.83
CA VAL A 643 -32.35 -26.52 -1.61
C VAL A 643 -31.77 -25.78 -0.42
N CYS A 644 -30.83 -26.36 0.32
CA CYS A 644 -30.16 -25.60 1.38
C CYS A 644 -29.13 -24.64 0.78
N ASN A 645 -29.09 -23.42 1.31
CA ASN A 645 -28.05 -22.45 1.00
C ASN A 645 -26.80 -22.66 1.88
N ASN A 646 -25.75 -21.88 1.63
CA ASN A 646 -24.49 -21.88 2.37
C ASN A 646 -24.62 -21.53 3.87
N LEU A 647 -25.78 -20.99 4.30
CA LEU A 647 -26.11 -20.73 5.71
C LEU A 647 -26.96 -21.85 6.33
N LYS A 648 -27.17 -22.96 5.61
CA LYS A 648 -27.98 -24.12 6.02
C LYS A 648 -29.47 -23.81 6.21
N HIS A 649 -29.97 -22.78 5.55
CA HIS A 649 -31.39 -22.48 5.48
C HIS A 649 -31.96 -22.91 4.13
N CYS A 650 -33.26 -23.23 4.09
CA CYS A 650 -33.89 -23.61 2.82
C CYS A 650 -34.12 -22.38 1.94
N HIS A 651 -33.68 -22.51 0.70
CA HIS A 651 -34.01 -21.65 -0.42
C HIS A 651 -35.09 -22.32 -1.26
N CYS A 652 -36.30 -21.81 -1.17
CA CYS A 652 -37.51 -22.37 -1.75
C CYS A 652 -37.66 -22.01 -3.23
N LYS A 653 -38.20 -22.94 -4.01
CA LYS A 653 -38.60 -22.68 -5.39
C LYS A 653 -39.80 -21.74 -5.41
N TYR A 654 -39.91 -20.98 -6.51
CA TYR A 654 -41.08 -20.14 -6.77
C TYR A 654 -42.39 -20.92 -6.56
N GLY A 655 -43.32 -20.33 -5.81
CA GLY A 655 -44.56 -20.97 -5.38
C GLY A 655 -44.54 -21.45 -3.93
N TYR A 656 -43.39 -21.46 -3.25
CA TYR A 656 -43.25 -21.88 -1.85
C TYR A 656 -42.49 -20.83 -1.02
N ALA A 657 -42.80 -20.72 0.27
CA ALA A 657 -42.21 -19.75 1.18
C ALA A 657 -41.18 -20.37 2.14
N PRO A 658 -40.08 -19.68 2.47
CA PRO A 658 -39.22 -20.04 3.60
C PRO A 658 -39.97 -19.95 4.94
N PRO A 659 -39.49 -20.61 6.01
CA PRO A 659 -38.16 -21.23 6.16
C PRO A 659 -38.05 -22.69 5.73
N ASP A 660 -39.15 -23.40 5.50
CA ASP A 660 -39.16 -24.87 5.27
C ASP A 660 -39.86 -25.30 3.97
N CYS A 661 -40.27 -24.34 3.13
CA CYS A 661 -40.90 -24.56 1.83
C CYS A 661 -42.23 -25.33 1.86
N LYS A 662 -42.90 -25.40 3.01
CA LYS A 662 -44.20 -26.11 3.14
C LYS A 662 -45.40 -25.28 2.71
N THR A 663 -45.33 -23.96 2.90
CA THR A 663 -46.43 -23.03 2.60
C THR A 663 -46.25 -22.35 1.26
N LEU A 664 -47.33 -21.82 0.67
CA LEU A 664 -47.27 -21.10 -0.61
C LEU A 664 -46.56 -19.74 -0.44
N GLY A 665 -45.71 -19.37 -1.40
CA GLY A 665 -44.88 -18.16 -1.34
C GLY A 665 -44.26 -17.75 -2.66
N GLN A 666 -43.37 -16.75 -2.63
CA GLN A 666 -42.73 -16.18 -3.82
C GLN A 666 -41.32 -16.76 -4.08
N GLY A 667 -40.82 -17.62 -3.21
CA GLY A 667 -39.56 -18.36 -3.37
C GLY A 667 -38.52 -17.94 -2.34
N GLY A 668 -37.24 -18.10 -2.66
CA GLY A 668 -36.16 -17.50 -1.87
C GLY A 668 -35.91 -18.16 -0.51
N SER A 669 -35.10 -17.52 0.33
CA SER A 669 -34.78 -18.00 1.68
C SER A 669 -35.01 -16.92 2.73
N VAL A 670 -34.89 -17.28 4.01
CA VAL A 670 -34.89 -16.28 5.10
C VAL A 670 -33.74 -15.27 4.99
N ASP A 671 -32.70 -15.57 4.20
CA ASP A 671 -31.48 -14.76 4.03
C ASP A 671 -31.45 -13.97 2.72
N SER A 672 -32.13 -14.45 1.68
CA SER A 672 -32.05 -13.94 0.29
C SER A 672 -33.35 -13.33 -0.21
N GLY A 673 -34.24 -13.01 0.73
CA GLY A 673 -35.59 -12.57 0.46
C GLY A 673 -36.56 -13.74 0.18
N PRO A 674 -37.87 -13.54 0.35
CA PRO A 674 -38.91 -14.56 0.16
C PRO A 674 -39.70 -14.48 -1.14
#